data_AF-A0A7W0HBR9-F1
#
_entry.id   AF-A0A7W0HBR9-F1
#
_cell.length_a   1.000
_cell.length_b   1.000
_cell.length_c   1.000
_cell.angle_alpha   90.00
_cell.angle_beta   90.00
_cell.angle_gamma   90.00
#
_symmetry.space_group_name_H-M   'P 1'
#
loop_
_entity.id
_entity.type
_entity.pdbx_description
1 polymer ?
#
loop_
_entity_poly.entity_id
_entity_poly.type
_entity_poly.pdbx_seq_one_letter_code
_entity_poly.pdbx_strand_id
1 'polypeptide(L)'
;FTLIHKFRLRGDERAMPVLSDRDDVIVITDEAHRSQYDTLALNMRNALPNAAFMGFTGTPLVVGEELTRREFGAYVSVYNFRDAIVDGATVPLYYENRIPELQLVNEAFEEELTELLEEAELDEDAEGRLVRRFAREYALITRPERLRTVAGDLVRHFVGRGFAGKAMYVGIDKAAAVRMYDLVKQAWAEHLVELRATHDALPELERPWVASRIELMETTDMAVVISQGQNEISDLAGKGLDIRPHRARMIAESLDVDFKDPAHPLRLVFVCAMWMTGFDAPSVSTIYLDRPMRNHTLMQTIARANRVFPDKDNGLIVDYIGVFRDLERALAIYGAANADANVESPIQDKSELVAALGDAVAAVAELCERYDVDLDELRIASGFAFIALRDAAVEALLADEEVRTEFLAAARQARRLFKAVLPDPAAADHQSTVAVIRVLAERIVDVSRPELADLDEVSDAVDALLDRSVGAEEYVIRAAAEGIEPDPLIDLSQIDFDALSARFAGRKRAETDRLAALLKRRAVGAARRNPTRFDLVERIEELIAEYNAGSLNIDEYLRRLISLSEDLSAEERRAVVEDMTEEELAVFDLLTKPQPVLDDAQREVVRDSAKRLLAHLHDKLVLDWRRKAATTAEVRTTIRDVLDADLPADPYPPEMFDAKVQAVFDHIVSAYGDDGSSVYSGHDLGAPAGGSGVAVLASPDLDAITEGVVERIRVDAAFASKVAAQLGVAGGSALRTVAELIANDEDFAVEFKSTARWDLREARPSKVMEDAVVKTVAGFLNTDGGSLLIGVGPDREVVGLDHDYPRVKPQNGDGFVNWLTTHLTGAVGHTAVMRTRARISVHDGKEICRVDVARSSLPVWARTSKSERVFYVRMNNSTRVLPDGEVDSYLRDRCPA
;
A
#
# COMPACT_ATOMS: atom_id res chain seq x y z
N PHE A 1 44.29 -7.32 6.99
CA PHE A 1 43.26 -7.41 5.94
C PHE A 1 43.83 -6.95 4.61
N THR A 2 43.63 -7.73 3.55
CA THR A 2 44.08 -7.40 2.19
C THR A 2 43.10 -7.98 1.18
N LEU A 3 42.99 -7.36 0.00
CA LEU A 3 42.24 -7.91 -1.11
C LEU A 3 43.05 -9.01 -1.80
N ILE A 4 42.37 -10.08 -2.23
CA ILE A 4 42.98 -11.18 -3.00
C ILE A 4 43.60 -10.71 -4.32
N HIS A 5 43.11 -9.58 -4.85
CA HIS A 5 43.66 -8.87 -6.00
C HIS A 5 45.15 -8.51 -5.89
N LYS A 6 45.70 -8.43 -4.67
CA LYS A 6 47.14 -8.19 -4.47
C LYS A 6 48.00 -9.39 -4.86
N PHE A 7 47.41 -10.56 -5.06
CA PHE A 7 48.05 -11.77 -5.57
C PHE A 7 47.96 -11.92 -7.10
N ARG A 8 47.73 -10.81 -7.83
CA ARG A 8 47.95 -10.74 -9.28
C ARG A 8 49.45 -10.65 -9.57
N LEU A 9 49.90 -11.34 -10.63
CA LEU A 9 51.26 -11.21 -11.16
C LEU A 9 51.50 -9.77 -11.61
N ARG A 10 52.70 -9.24 -11.35
CA ARG A 10 53.07 -7.86 -11.70
C ARG A 10 54.16 -7.84 -12.77
N GLY A 11 53.98 -6.96 -13.77
CA GLY A 11 54.97 -6.75 -14.83
C GLY A 11 55.17 -8.01 -15.67
N ASP A 12 56.41 -8.46 -15.73
CA ASP A 12 56.92 -9.61 -16.51
C ASP A 12 57.01 -10.92 -15.69
N GLU A 13 56.43 -10.94 -14.49
CA GLU A 13 56.30 -12.15 -13.67
C GLU A 13 55.50 -13.24 -14.39
N ARG A 14 56.13 -14.41 -14.58
CA ARG A 14 55.50 -15.59 -15.20
C ARG A 14 54.84 -16.53 -14.18
N ALA A 15 55.15 -16.37 -12.89
CA ALA A 15 54.63 -17.16 -11.79
C ALA A 15 54.72 -16.36 -10.48
N MET A 16 53.84 -16.66 -9.52
CA MET A 16 53.80 -15.94 -8.24
C MET A 16 54.99 -16.35 -7.36
N PRO A 17 55.84 -15.41 -6.91
CA PRO A 17 56.93 -15.72 -6.00
C PRO A 17 56.42 -16.16 -4.61
N VAL A 18 57.18 -17.05 -3.96
CA VAL A 18 56.96 -17.39 -2.55
C VAL A 18 57.24 -16.16 -1.71
N LEU A 19 56.22 -15.66 -1.01
CA LEU A 19 56.33 -14.50 -0.13
C LEU A 19 56.72 -14.89 1.30
N SER A 20 56.31 -16.08 1.76
CA SER A 20 56.65 -16.60 3.09
C SER A 20 56.50 -18.12 3.12
N ASP A 21 57.49 -18.82 3.68
CA ASP A 21 57.52 -20.27 3.88
C ASP A 21 57.15 -20.71 5.31
N ARG A 22 56.76 -19.78 6.17
CA ARG A 22 56.31 -20.05 7.53
C ARG A 22 55.05 -20.94 7.57
N ASP A 23 55.01 -21.84 8.55
CA ASP A 23 53.91 -22.78 8.82
C ASP A 23 52.92 -22.29 9.89
N ASP A 24 53.24 -21.20 10.60
CA ASP A 24 52.40 -20.57 11.61
C ASP A 24 51.53 -19.43 11.06
N VAL A 25 51.36 -19.37 9.74
CA VAL A 25 50.51 -18.39 9.06
C VAL A 25 49.12 -18.99 8.88
N ILE A 26 48.09 -18.26 9.35
CA ILE A 26 46.69 -18.61 9.16
C ILE A 26 46.05 -17.59 8.21
N VAL A 27 45.47 -18.08 7.12
CA VAL A 27 44.73 -17.29 6.14
C VAL A 27 43.24 -17.54 6.32
N ILE A 28 42.51 -16.49 6.67
CA ILE A 28 41.06 -16.51 6.76
C ILE A 28 40.49 -15.77 5.56
N THR A 29 39.67 -16.45 4.78
CA THR A 29 39.04 -15.93 3.56
C THR A 29 37.56 -15.77 3.79
N ASP A 30 37.04 -14.57 3.50
CA ASP A 30 35.61 -14.29 3.47
C ASP A 30 35.08 -14.47 2.04
N GLU A 31 33.87 -15.00 1.89
CA GLU A 31 33.23 -15.38 0.61
C GLU A 31 34.13 -16.26 -0.30
N ALA A 32 34.62 -17.37 0.26
CA ALA A 32 35.66 -18.23 -0.31
C ALA A 32 35.26 -19.07 -1.55
N HIS A 33 34.06 -18.85 -2.12
CA HIS A 33 33.43 -19.72 -3.12
C HIS A 33 33.31 -19.15 -4.53
N ARG A 34 33.86 -17.95 -4.83
CA ARG A 34 33.78 -17.44 -6.21
C ARG A 34 34.76 -18.20 -7.11
N SER A 35 34.24 -18.92 -8.12
CA SER A 35 35.00 -19.60 -9.19
C SER A 35 36.04 -18.70 -9.88
N GLN A 36 35.79 -17.39 -9.82
CA GLN A 36 36.62 -16.32 -10.35
C GLN A 36 37.94 -16.11 -9.57
N TYR A 37 38.12 -16.76 -8.42
CA TYR A 37 39.36 -16.69 -7.63
C TYR A 37 40.34 -17.82 -7.91
N ASP A 38 40.03 -18.81 -8.75
CA ASP A 38 40.90 -19.99 -8.91
C ASP A 38 42.37 -19.64 -9.18
N THR A 39 42.64 -18.66 -10.07
CA THR A 39 44.01 -18.23 -10.39
C THR A 39 44.65 -17.41 -9.27
N LEU A 40 43.89 -16.53 -8.59
CA LEU A 40 44.43 -15.66 -7.53
C LEU A 40 44.59 -16.40 -6.20
N ALA A 41 43.68 -17.32 -5.88
CA ALA A 41 43.76 -18.23 -4.76
C ALA A 41 44.94 -19.19 -4.95
N LEU A 42 45.14 -19.72 -6.16
CA LEU A 42 46.33 -20.50 -6.50
C LEU A 42 47.61 -19.68 -6.32
N ASN A 43 47.64 -18.43 -6.78
CA ASN A 43 48.77 -17.54 -6.56
C ASN A 43 49.01 -17.29 -5.06
N MET A 44 47.96 -17.04 -4.27
CA MET A 44 48.06 -16.84 -2.82
C MET A 44 48.62 -18.08 -2.12
N ARG A 45 48.21 -19.28 -2.53
CA ARG A 45 48.77 -20.54 -2.03
C ARG A 45 50.22 -20.74 -2.43
N ASN A 46 50.58 -20.44 -3.68
CA ASN A 46 51.97 -20.48 -4.15
C ASN A 46 52.85 -19.46 -3.40
N ALA A 47 52.29 -18.31 -3.04
CA ALA A 47 52.97 -17.30 -2.23
C ALA A 47 53.15 -17.72 -0.77
N LEU A 48 52.25 -18.55 -0.23
CA LEU A 48 52.18 -18.96 1.17
C LEU A 48 52.02 -20.50 1.29
N PRO A 49 53.02 -21.29 0.85
CA PRO A 49 52.88 -22.73 0.65
C PRO A 49 52.59 -23.54 1.92
N ASN A 50 53.01 -23.05 3.09
CA ASN A 50 52.85 -23.76 4.37
C ASN A 50 51.75 -23.16 5.27
N ALA A 51 50.99 -22.17 4.78
CA ALA A 51 49.93 -21.55 5.57
C ALA A 51 48.69 -22.46 5.71
N ALA A 52 47.99 -22.34 6.85
CA ALA A 52 46.68 -22.96 7.04
C ALA A 52 45.58 -22.04 6.48
N PHE A 53 44.59 -22.61 5.78
CA PHE A 53 43.51 -21.86 5.14
C PHE A 53 42.16 -22.19 5.75
N MET A 54 41.39 -21.16 6.11
CA MET A 54 40.01 -21.25 6.57
C MET A 54 39.15 -20.34 5.69
N GLY A 55 38.02 -20.85 5.22
CA GLY A 55 37.08 -20.12 4.37
C GLY A 55 35.72 -20.00 5.02
N PHE A 56 35.13 -18.80 4.95
CA PHE A 56 33.72 -18.54 5.23
C PHE A 56 33.02 -18.33 3.89
N THR A 57 31.79 -18.84 3.76
CA THR A 57 30.97 -18.63 2.57
C THR A 57 29.51 -18.66 2.96
N GLY A 58 28.73 -17.70 2.45
CA GLY A 58 27.27 -17.71 2.57
C GLY A 58 26.58 -18.57 1.51
N THR A 59 27.30 -19.02 0.47
CA THR A 59 26.75 -19.76 -0.67
C THR A 59 27.73 -20.86 -1.10
N PRO A 60 27.78 -21.99 -0.36
CA PRO A 60 28.63 -23.12 -0.72
C PRO A 60 28.31 -23.63 -2.13
N LEU A 61 29.29 -23.68 -3.04
CA LEU A 61 29.10 -24.24 -4.39
C LEU A 61 28.69 -25.72 -4.31
N VAL A 62 27.42 -26.03 -4.56
CA VAL A 62 26.91 -27.41 -4.58
C VAL A 62 27.10 -28.06 -5.96
N VAL A 63 27.11 -27.29 -7.04
CA VAL A 63 27.54 -27.78 -8.35
C VAL A 63 29.03 -27.53 -8.49
N GLY A 64 29.83 -28.60 -8.37
CA GLY A 64 31.30 -28.51 -8.29
C GLY A 64 31.88 -28.66 -6.88
N GLU A 65 31.11 -29.26 -5.95
CA GLU A 65 31.49 -29.58 -4.56
C GLU A 65 32.89 -30.22 -4.41
N GLU A 66 33.43 -30.85 -5.47
CA GLU A 66 34.78 -31.39 -5.51
C GLU A 66 35.88 -30.32 -5.45
N LEU A 67 35.71 -29.14 -6.07
CA LEU A 67 36.76 -28.11 -6.10
C LEU A 67 36.90 -27.39 -4.75
N THR A 68 35.82 -26.89 -4.16
CA THR A 68 35.88 -26.17 -2.88
C THR A 68 36.35 -27.08 -1.73
N ARG A 69 35.88 -28.35 -1.69
CA ARG A 69 36.37 -29.35 -0.73
C ARG A 69 37.82 -29.75 -0.98
N ARG A 70 38.27 -29.83 -2.24
CA ARG A 70 39.68 -30.10 -2.56
C ARG A 70 40.59 -28.98 -2.07
N GLU A 71 40.11 -27.74 -2.11
CA GLU A 71 40.91 -26.56 -1.75
C GLU A 71 40.87 -26.21 -0.24
N PHE A 72 39.74 -26.41 0.46
CA PHE A 72 39.60 -26.02 1.89
C PHE A 72 39.33 -27.20 2.85
N GLY A 73 39.10 -28.41 2.35
CA GLY A 73 38.76 -29.58 3.17
C GLY A 73 37.27 -29.70 3.50
N ALA A 74 36.94 -30.46 4.53
CA ALA A 74 35.56 -30.69 4.97
C ALA A 74 34.97 -29.47 5.71
N TYR A 75 33.65 -29.31 5.67
CA TYR A 75 32.97 -28.28 6.45
C TYR A 75 33.18 -28.52 7.96
N VAL A 76 33.65 -27.48 8.66
CA VAL A 76 33.82 -27.51 10.12
C VAL A 76 32.49 -27.29 10.84
N SER A 77 31.65 -26.40 10.29
CA SER A 77 30.32 -26.07 10.79
C SER A 77 29.47 -25.56 9.63
N VAL A 78 28.16 -25.80 9.67
CA VAL A 78 27.19 -25.27 8.72
C VAL A 78 26.08 -24.61 9.53
N TYR A 79 25.82 -23.33 9.27
CA TYR A 79 24.69 -22.59 9.82
C TYR A 79 23.84 -22.16 8.63
N ASN A 80 22.71 -22.84 8.43
CA ASN A 80 21.96 -22.71 7.20
C ASN A 80 20.93 -21.57 7.28
N PHE A 81 20.33 -21.25 6.14
CA PHE A 81 19.36 -20.15 6.02
C PHE A 81 18.11 -20.35 6.87
N ARG A 82 17.67 -21.60 7.08
CA ARG A 82 16.52 -21.94 7.93
C ARG A 82 16.85 -21.73 9.40
N ASP A 83 18.00 -22.24 9.86
CA ASP A 83 18.46 -22.06 11.24
C ASP A 83 18.51 -20.57 11.59
N ALA A 84 18.99 -19.74 10.66
CA ALA A 84 19.03 -18.29 10.81
C ALA A 84 17.65 -17.62 10.99
N ILE A 85 16.61 -18.12 10.33
CA ILE A 85 15.24 -17.63 10.51
C ILE A 85 14.66 -18.11 11.84
N VAL A 86 14.83 -19.39 12.18
CA VAL A 86 14.33 -19.99 13.43
C VAL A 86 14.94 -19.30 14.64
N ASP A 87 16.23 -18.98 14.59
CA ASP A 87 16.95 -18.29 15.65
C ASP A 87 16.67 -16.77 15.68
N GLY A 88 15.87 -16.26 14.74
CA GLY A 88 15.56 -14.83 14.62
C GLY A 88 16.76 -13.96 14.23
N ALA A 89 17.83 -14.57 13.71
CA ALA A 89 19.00 -13.85 13.21
C ALA A 89 18.72 -13.14 11.87
N THR A 90 17.70 -13.60 11.15
CA THR A 90 17.26 -13.08 9.85
C THR A 90 15.72 -13.18 9.73
N VAL A 91 15.05 -12.34 8.93
CA VAL A 91 13.58 -12.30 8.77
C VAL A 91 13.08 -13.06 7.53
N PRO A 92 11.93 -13.75 7.56
CA PRO A 92 11.46 -14.52 6.40
C PRO A 92 11.39 -13.69 5.10
N LEU A 93 11.70 -14.33 3.98
CA LEU A 93 11.57 -13.74 2.65
C LEU A 93 10.29 -14.22 1.97
N TYR A 94 9.53 -13.28 1.42
CA TYR A 94 8.36 -13.57 0.58
C TYR A 94 8.63 -13.20 -0.86
N TYR A 95 8.22 -14.08 -1.76
CA TYR A 95 8.39 -13.91 -3.18
C TYR A 95 7.08 -13.50 -3.85
N GLU A 96 7.15 -12.52 -4.76
CA GLU A 96 6.02 -12.04 -5.53
C GLU A 96 6.36 -11.98 -7.03
N ASN A 97 5.61 -12.76 -7.81
CA ASN A 97 5.75 -12.80 -9.27
C ASN A 97 4.91 -11.68 -9.92
N ARG A 98 5.57 -10.76 -10.64
CA ARG A 98 4.94 -9.63 -11.32
C ARG A 98 5.36 -9.50 -12.78
N ILE A 99 5.63 -10.62 -13.47
CA ILE A 99 6.06 -10.61 -14.88
C ILE A 99 4.99 -9.95 -15.78
N PRO A 100 5.29 -8.84 -16.47
CA PRO A 100 4.41 -8.29 -17.51
C PRO A 100 4.34 -9.26 -18.72
N GLU A 101 3.17 -9.45 -19.35
CA GLU A 101 2.77 -10.45 -20.39
C GLU A 101 3.78 -10.86 -21.52
N LEU A 102 5.01 -11.22 -21.20
CA LEU A 102 6.06 -11.62 -22.13
C LEU A 102 6.79 -12.82 -21.56
N GLN A 103 6.29 -14.02 -21.88
CA GLN A 103 6.99 -15.28 -21.56
C GLN A 103 8.13 -15.52 -22.56
N LEU A 104 9.36 -15.58 -22.07
CA LEU A 104 10.48 -16.18 -22.78
C LEU A 104 10.34 -17.71 -22.64
N VAL A 105 9.90 -18.39 -23.70
CA VAL A 105 9.53 -19.84 -23.66
C VAL A 105 10.74 -20.75 -23.91
N ASN A 106 11.98 -20.37 -23.56
CA ASN A 106 13.17 -21.17 -23.88
C ASN A 106 14.13 -21.33 -22.69
N GLU A 107 14.09 -22.49 -22.03
CA GLU A 107 14.88 -22.82 -20.83
C GLU A 107 16.39 -22.98 -21.12
N ALA A 108 16.76 -23.54 -22.28
CA ALA A 108 18.17 -23.70 -22.67
C ALA A 108 18.88 -22.36 -22.94
N PHE A 109 18.09 -21.31 -23.19
CA PHE A 109 18.56 -19.96 -23.47
C PHE A 109 18.86 -19.16 -22.19
N GLU A 110 18.04 -19.33 -21.15
CA GLU A 110 18.28 -18.69 -19.86
C GLU A 110 19.61 -19.15 -19.24
N GLU A 111 20.02 -20.40 -19.47
CA GLU A 111 21.35 -20.93 -19.11
C GLU A 111 22.49 -20.13 -19.74
N GLU A 112 22.48 -20.02 -21.07
CA GLU A 112 23.56 -19.37 -21.81
C GLU A 112 23.59 -17.84 -21.58
N LEU A 113 22.44 -17.20 -21.35
CA LEU A 113 22.35 -15.78 -21.01
C LEU A 113 22.85 -15.49 -19.59
N THR A 114 22.52 -16.34 -18.61
CA THR A 114 22.94 -16.17 -17.23
C THR A 114 24.46 -16.30 -17.08
N GLU A 115 25.07 -17.32 -17.72
CA GLU A 115 26.53 -17.50 -17.69
C GLU A 115 27.27 -16.27 -18.20
N LEU A 116 26.78 -15.64 -19.28
CA LEU A 116 27.38 -14.41 -19.80
C LEU A 116 27.13 -13.19 -18.91
N LEU A 117 25.97 -13.10 -18.24
CA LEU A 117 25.69 -12.03 -17.28
C LEU A 117 26.63 -12.12 -16.06
N GLU A 118 26.90 -13.34 -15.57
CA GLU A 118 27.86 -13.60 -14.50
C GLU A 118 29.31 -13.29 -14.95
N GLU A 119 29.68 -13.59 -16.20
CA GLU A 119 30.97 -13.18 -16.78
C GLU A 119 31.08 -11.64 -16.89
N ALA A 120 29.99 -10.96 -17.25
CA ALA A 120 29.93 -9.51 -17.40
C ALA A 120 29.96 -8.73 -16.08
N GLU A 121 29.69 -9.36 -14.93
CA GLU A 121 29.91 -8.74 -13.62
C GLU A 121 31.39 -8.50 -13.31
N LEU A 122 32.30 -9.14 -14.04
CA LEU A 122 33.75 -8.98 -13.89
C LEU A 122 34.46 -8.19 -14.97
N ASP A 123 33.96 -8.25 -16.21
CA ASP A 123 34.58 -7.67 -17.40
C ASP A 123 33.61 -6.72 -18.10
N GLU A 124 33.89 -5.41 -18.04
CA GLU A 124 33.04 -4.38 -18.65
C GLU A 124 32.96 -4.49 -20.19
N ASP A 125 33.97 -5.10 -20.85
CA ASP A 125 33.94 -5.37 -22.29
C ASP A 125 33.04 -6.58 -22.67
N ALA A 126 32.59 -7.37 -21.69
CA ALA A 126 31.70 -8.52 -21.90
C ALA A 126 30.23 -8.12 -22.05
N GLU A 127 29.81 -6.97 -21.51
CA GLU A 127 28.44 -6.42 -21.66
C GLU A 127 28.11 -6.20 -23.15
N GLY A 128 29.10 -5.77 -23.94
CA GLY A 128 28.99 -5.61 -25.39
C GLY A 128 28.99 -6.92 -26.19
N ARG A 129 29.44 -8.04 -25.60
CA ARG A 129 29.35 -9.40 -26.18
C ARG A 129 27.95 -9.99 -25.95
N LEU A 130 27.39 -9.76 -24.76
CA LEU A 130 26.03 -10.14 -24.37
C LEU A 130 24.97 -9.57 -25.33
N VAL A 131 25.00 -8.25 -25.56
CA VAL A 131 24.05 -7.54 -26.44
C VAL A 131 24.12 -8.06 -27.89
N ARG A 132 25.30 -8.46 -28.36
CA ARG A 132 25.49 -8.97 -29.73
C ARG A 132 25.02 -10.40 -29.92
N ARG A 133 25.22 -11.27 -28.93
CA ARG A 133 24.83 -12.69 -29.00
C ARG A 133 23.33 -12.89 -28.75
N PHE A 134 22.72 -12.03 -27.93
CA PHE A 134 21.34 -12.17 -27.45
C PHE A 134 20.46 -10.93 -27.72
N ALA A 135 20.63 -10.34 -28.91
CA ALA A 135 19.98 -9.07 -29.28
C ALA A 135 18.45 -9.11 -29.24
N ARG A 136 17.81 -10.26 -29.52
CA ARG A 136 16.34 -10.38 -29.60
C ARG A 136 15.71 -10.39 -28.22
N GLU A 137 16.29 -11.11 -27.28
CA GLU A 137 15.77 -11.29 -25.92
C GLU A 137 16.17 -10.14 -25.01
N TYR A 138 17.38 -9.58 -25.20
CA TYR A 138 17.72 -8.27 -24.63
C TYR A 138 16.69 -7.22 -25.04
N ALA A 139 16.31 -7.16 -26.33
CA ALA A 139 15.28 -6.23 -26.81
C ALA A 139 13.87 -6.49 -26.23
N LEU A 140 13.57 -7.71 -25.79
CA LEU A 140 12.32 -8.03 -25.09
C LEU A 140 12.33 -7.51 -23.65
N ILE A 141 13.41 -7.77 -22.91
CA ILE A 141 13.55 -7.33 -21.50
C ILE A 141 13.64 -5.80 -21.43
N THR A 142 14.43 -5.17 -22.31
CA THR A 142 14.62 -3.72 -22.33
C THR A 142 13.58 -2.97 -23.17
N ARG A 143 12.46 -3.61 -23.52
CA ARG A 143 11.41 -2.99 -24.35
C ARG A 143 10.84 -1.77 -23.62
N PRO A 144 10.77 -0.57 -24.24
CA PRO A 144 10.33 0.65 -23.55
C PRO A 144 8.95 0.52 -22.89
N GLU A 145 7.97 -0.08 -23.57
CA GLU A 145 6.62 -0.31 -23.04
C GLU A 145 6.62 -1.22 -21.80
N ARG A 146 7.46 -2.27 -21.80
CA ARG A 146 7.62 -3.17 -20.65
C ARG A 146 8.22 -2.41 -19.48
N LEU A 147 9.33 -1.70 -19.68
CA LEU A 147 9.99 -0.94 -18.63
C LEU A 147 9.08 0.17 -18.07
N ARG A 148 8.22 0.78 -18.90
CA ARG A 148 7.23 1.77 -18.45
C ARG A 148 6.16 1.13 -17.56
N THR A 149 5.70 -0.06 -17.91
CA THR A 149 4.77 -0.86 -17.09
C THR A 149 5.40 -1.25 -15.76
N VAL A 150 6.64 -1.74 -15.79
CA VAL A 150 7.42 -2.10 -14.59
C VAL A 150 7.63 -0.88 -13.70
N ALA A 151 8.00 0.28 -14.26
CA ALA A 151 8.16 1.51 -13.50
C ALA A 151 6.87 1.92 -12.77
N GLY A 152 5.73 1.93 -13.47
CA GLY A 152 4.43 2.27 -12.87
C GLY A 152 3.98 1.26 -11.81
N ASP A 153 4.29 -0.02 -11.98
CA ASP A 153 4.06 -1.03 -10.95
C ASP A 153 4.98 -0.86 -9.73
N LEU A 154 6.28 -0.65 -9.96
CA LEU A 154 7.27 -0.44 -8.91
C LEU A 154 6.89 0.73 -8.01
N VAL A 155 6.45 1.86 -8.58
CA VAL A 155 6.00 3.03 -7.82
C VAL A 155 4.79 2.70 -6.95
N ARG A 156 3.74 2.12 -7.53
CA ARG A 156 2.52 1.74 -6.79
C ARG A 156 2.85 0.73 -5.69
N HIS A 157 3.68 -0.26 -5.98
CA HIS A 157 4.16 -1.21 -4.99
C HIS A 157 4.92 -0.50 -3.88
N PHE A 158 5.94 0.29 -4.23
CA PHE A 158 6.84 0.92 -3.27
C PHE A 158 6.09 1.78 -2.24
N VAL A 159 5.12 2.57 -2.71
CA VAL A 159 4.29 3.48 -1.91
C VAL A 159 3.23 2.73 -1.09
N GLY A 160 2.75 1.59 -1.57
CA GLY A 160 1.72 0.80 -0.90
C GLY A 160 2.23 -0.21 0.15
N ARG A 161 3.55 -0.42 0.28
CA ARG A 161 4.12 -1.39 1.23
C ARG A 161 3.75 -1.06 2.68
N GLY A 162 3.49 -2.09 3.48
CA GLY A 162 3.19 -1.92 4.91
C GLY A 162 4.36 -1.40 5.74
N PHE A 163 5.60 -1.69 5.33
CA PHE A 163 6.83 -1.15 5.93
C PHE A 163 7.55 -0.22 4.94
N ALA A 164 7.70 1.06 5.31
CA ALA A 164 8.31 2.11 4.48
C ALA A 164 9.86 2.08 4.48
N GLY A 165 10.44 0.88 4.41
CA GLY A 165 11.89 0.70 4.37
C GLY A 165 12.51 1.01 3.00
N LYS A 166 13.83 0.87 2.93
CA LYS A 166 14.59 1.09 1.70
C LYS A 166 14.40 -0.04 0.71
N ALA A 167 14.60 0.24 -0.58
CA ALA A 167 14.51 -0.76 -1.64
C ALA A 167 15.61 -0.61 -2.70
N MET A 168 15.88 -1.70 -3.40
CA MET A 168 16.84 -1.75 -4.50
C MET A 168 16.16 -2.31 -5.75
N TYR A 169 16.32 -1.63 -6.88
CA TYR A 169 16.00 -2.17 -8.20
C TYR A 169 17.26 -2.70 -8.87
N VAL A 170 17.21 -3.92 -9.36
CA VAL A 170 18.33 -4.63 -9.98
C VAL A 170 18.05 -4.80 -11.47
N GLY A 171 18.66 -3.93 -12.28
CA GLY A 171 18.50 -3.92 -13.73
C GLY A 171 19.51 -4.84 -14.44
N ILE A 172 19.15 -5.31 -15.63
CA ILE A 172 19.99 -6.20 -16.44
C ILE A 172 21.34 -5.60 -16.81
N ASP A 173 21.39 -4.30 -17.13
CA ASP A 173 22.60 -3.60 -17.58
C ASP A 173 22.61 -2.13 -17.11
N LYS A 174 23.73 -1.43 -17.34
CA LYS A 174 23.86 0.00 -16.96
C LYS A 174 22.80 0.89 -17.62
N ALA A 175 22.42 0.60 -18.86
CA ALA A 175 21.44 1.39 -19.61
C ALA A 175 20.02 1.21 -19.07
N ALA A 176 19.64 0.00 -18.68
CA ALA A 176 18.37 -0.34 -18.08
C ALA A 176 18.23 0.30 -16.70
N ALA A 177 19.29 0.30 -15.88
CA ALA A 177 19.27 0.96 -14.57
C ALA A 177 19.02 2.48 -14.69
N VAL A 178 19.73 3.16 -15.60
CA VAL A 178 19.52 4.61 -15.85
C VAL A 178 18.13 4.87 -16.44
N ARG A 179 17.72 4.08 -17.43
CA ARG A 179 16.40 4.22 -18.05
C ARG A 179 15.27 3.97 -17.05
N MET A 180 15.40 2.97 -16.18
CA MET A 180 14.39 2.68 -15.17
C MET A 180 14.29 3.80 -14.15
N TYR A 181 15.42 4.41 -13.74
CA TYR A 181 15.38 5.60 -12.89
C TYR A 181 14.57 6.75 -13.55
N ASP A 182 14.80 7.03 -14.83
CA ASP A 182 14.06 8.09 -15.54
C ASP A 182 12.56 7.78 -15.62
N LEU A 183 12.22 6.53 -15.95
CA LEU A 183 10.83 6.07 -16.05
C LEU A 183 10.13 6.06 -14.69
N VAL A 184 10.82 5.64 -13.63
CA VAL A 184 10.29 5.68 -12.26
C VAL A 184 10.08 7.12 -11.82
N LYS A 185 11.00 8.05 -12.13
CA LYS A 185 10.77 9.48 -11.84
C LYS A 185 9.52 10.03 -12.52
N GLN A 186 9.28 9.63 -13.76
CA GLN A 186 8.06 10.02 -14.48
C GLN A 186 6.81 9.42 -13.79
N ALA A 187 6.80 8.10 -13.56
CA ALA A 187 5.70 7.42 -12.91
C ALA A 187 5.44 7.92 -11.47
N TRP A 188 6.49 8.34 -10.77
CA TRP A 188 6.40 8.94 -9.44
C TRP A 188 5.66 10.27 -9.46
N ALA A 189 5.96 11.13 -10.44
CA ALA A 189 5.28 12.40 -10.60
C ALA A 189 3.81 12.21 -10.99
N GLU A 190 3.51 11.27 -11.90
CA GLU A 190 2.15 10.91 -12.30
C GLU A 190 1.34 10.39 -11.11
N HIS A 191 1.90 9.44 -10.35
CA HIS A 191 1.23 8.87 -9.19
C HIS A 191 1.04 9.86 -8.04
N LEU A 192 1.98 10.79 -7.83
CA LEU A 192 1.83 11.86 -6.83
C LEU A 192 0.66 12.79 -7.18
N VAL A 193 0.43 13.07 -8.46
CA VAL A 193 -0.73 13.86 -8.90
C VAL A 193 -2.03 13.10 -8.65
N GLU A 194 -2.07 11.79 -8.96
CA GLU A 194 -3.22 10.93 -8.67
C GLU A 194 -3.54 10.87 -7.17
N LEU A 195 -2.52 10.71 -6.32
CA LEU A 195 -2.70 10.69 -4.87
C LEU A 195 -3.17 12.03 -4.33
N ARG A 196 -2.64 13.16 -4.80
CA ARG A 196 -3.13 14.49 -4.40
C ARG A 196 -4.57 14.73 -4.83
N ALA A 197 -4.95 14.34 -6.05
CA ALA A 197 -6.33 14.42 -6.50
C ALA A 197 -7.26 13.55 -5.63
N THR A 198 -6.77 12.37 -5.23
CA THR A 198 -7.49 11.48 -4.30
C THR A 198 -7.62 12.12 -2.92
N HIS A 199 -6.54 12.65 -2.35
CA HIS A 199 -6.53 13.39 -1.09
C HIS A 199 -7.55 14.53 -1.08
N ASP A 200 -7.59 15.34 -2.13
CA ASP A 200 -8.48 16.51 -2.20
C ASP A 200 -9.96 16.11 -2.35
N ALA A 201 -10.21 14.98 -3.01
CA ALA A 201 -11.56 14.41 -3.17
C ALA A 201 -12.08 13.72 -1.91
N LEU A 202 -11.19 13.36 -0.96
CA LEU A 202 -11.57 12.67 0.27
C LEU A 202 -12.10 13.63 1.35
N PRO A 203 -13.02 13.17 2.22
CA PRO A 203 -13.41 13.87 3.43
C PRO A 203 -12.21 14.22 4.32
N GLU A 204 -12.30 15.31 5.08
CA GLU A 204 -11.17 15.84 5.89
C GLU A 204 -10.58 14.81 6.86
N LEU A 205 -11.41 13.88 7.35
CA LEU A 205 -11.00 12.82 8.26
C LEU A 205 -10.17 11.70 7.59
N GLU A 206 -10.31 11.51 6.27
CA GLU A 206 -9.66 10.44 5.50
C GLU A 206 -8.35 10.91 4.82
N ARG A 207 -8.12 12.22 4.80
CA ARG A 207 -6.93 12.87 4.24
C ARG A 207 -5.60 12.50 4.88
N PRO A 208 -5.47 12.32 6.21
CA PRO A 208 -4.17 12.07 6.86
C PRO A 208 -3.43 10.84 6.32
N TRP A 209 -4.16 9.80 5.90
CA TRP A 209 -3.59 8.59 5.30
C TRP A 209 -2.95 8.86 3.94
N VAL A 210 -3.66 9.52 3.03
CA VAL A 210 -3.11 9.87 1.71
C VAL A 210 -1.97 10.87 1.89
N ALA A 211 -2.12 11.80 2.85
CA ALA A 211 -1.09 12.77 3.21
C ALA A 211 0.22 12.09 3.63
N SER A 212 0.18 10.98 4.39
CA SER A 212 1.41 10.25 4.75
C SER A 212 2.10 9.57 3.56
N ARG A 213 1.34 9.10 2.56
CA ARG A 213 1.92 8.57 1.30
C ARG A 213 2.51 9.68 0.45
N ILE A 214 1.82 10.82 0.40
CA ILE A 214 2.30 12.03 -0.26
C ILE A 214 3.62 12.47 0.39
N GLU A 215 3.68 12.53 1.72
CA GLU A 215 4.89 12.89 2.48
C GLU A 215 6.03 11.89 2.22
N LEU A 216 5.74 10.58 2.24
CA LEU A 216 6.71 9.56 1.85
C LEU A 216 7.24 9.84 0.44
N MET A 217 6.37 10.14 -0.52
CA MET A 217 6.75 10.41 -1.90
C MET A 217 7.55 11.70 -2.07
N GLU A 218 7.23 12.74 -1.31
CA GLU A 218 7.89 14.05 -1.35
C GLU A 218 9.26 14.03 -0.68
N THR A 219 9.41 13.25 0.39
CA THR A 219 10.67 13.13 1.15
C THR A 219 11.60 12.06 0.59
N THR A 220 11.11 11.17 -0.29
CA THR A 220 11.94 10.09 -0.85
C THR A 220 12.82 10.58 -1.98
N ASP A 221 14.11 10.29 -1.81
CA ASP A 221 15.13 10.50 -2.81
C ASP A 221 15.59 9.16 -3.42
N MET A 222 16.09 9.24 -4.66
CA MET A 222 16.47 8.10 -5.47
C MET A 222 17.81 8.32 -6.17
N ALA A 223 18.61 7.27 -6.32
CA ALA A 223 19.90 7.36 -7.02
C ALA A 223 20.20 6.14 -7.89
N VAL A 224 20.99 6.36 -8.95
CA VAL A 224 21.57 5.29 -9.77
C VAL A 224 22.98 5.00 -9.24
N VAL A 225 23.28 3.74 -8.98
CA VAL A 225 24.57 3.28 -8.47
C VAL A 225 25.12 2.16 -9.35
N ILE A 226 26.01 2.53 -10.27
CA ILE A 226 26.61 1.62 -11.26
C ILE A 226 28.11 1.89 -11.41
N SER A 227 28.88 0.86 -11.83
CA SER A 227 30.32 1.02 -12.03
C SER A 227 30.63 1.97 -13.19
N GLN A 228 31.83 2.57 -13.19
CA GLN A 228 32.29 3.47 -14.25
C GLN A 228 32.84 2.66 -15.43
N GLY A 229 32.24 2.80 -16.61
CA GLY A 229 32.68 2.13 -17.84
C GLY A 229 33.54 2.99 -18.78
N GLN A 230 34.36 2.35 -19.62
CA GLN A 230 34.99 3.03 -20.76
C GLN A 230 33.95 3.46 -21.79
N ASN A 231 34.05 4.68 -22.32
CA ASN A 231 33.12 5.26 -23.31
C ASN A 231 31.63 5.33 -22.90
N GLU A 232 31.29 5.14 -21.61
CA GLU A 232 29.91 5.04 -21.12
C GLU A 232 29.02 6.24 -21.52
N ILE A 233 29.60 7.44 -21.58
CA ILE A 233 28.87 8.67 -21.95
C ILE A 233 28.40 8.59 -23.41
N SER A 234 29.28 8.15 -24.32
CA SER A 234 28.94 8.03 -25.74
C SER A 234 27.92 6.93 -25.98
N ASP A 235 28.09 5.79 -25.31
CA ASP A 235 27.24 4.62 -25.50
C ASP A 235 25.81 4.84 -24.97
N LEU A 236 25.68 5.48 -23.80
CA LEU A 236 24.38 5.83 -23.23
C LEU A 236 23.71 6.98 -23.99
N ALA A 237 24.47 7.98 -24.46
CA ALA A 237 23.93 9.03 -25.33
C ALA A 237 23.37 8.47 -26.64
N GLY A 238 24.04 7.46 -27.23
CA GLY A 238 23.55 6.74 -28.40
C GLY A 238 22.22 6.00 -28.17
N LYS A 239 21.91 5.66 -26.91
CA LYS A 239 20.63 5.07 -26.47
C LYS A 239 19.62 6.12 -25.96
N GLY A 240 19.93 7.42 -26.06
CA GLY A 240 19.09 8.52 -25.61
C GLY A 240 19.07 8.73 -24.09
N LEU A 241 20.14 8.34 -23.38
CA LEU A 241 20.28 8.43 -21.92
C LEU A 241 21.47 9.33 -21.55
N ASP A 242 21.40 10.00 -20.40
CA ASP A 242 22.50 10.85 -19.90
C ASP A 242 23.01 10.40 -18.53
N ILE A 243 24.23 9.86 -18.50
CA ILE A 243 24.86 9.38 -17.25
C ILE A 243 25.56 10.48 -16.45
N ARG A 244 25.88 11.63 -17.08
CA ARG A 244 26.67 12.70 -16.45
C ARG A 244 26.09 13.19 -15.11
N PRO A 245 24.78 13.45 -14.94
CA PRO A 245 24.23 13.87 -13.66
C PRO A 245 24.39 12.80 -12.57
N HIS A 246 24.14 11.53 -12.91
CA HIS A 246 24.31 10.41 -11.98
C HIS A 246 25.76 10.24 -11.55
N ARG A 247 26.70 10.39 -12.49
CA ARG A 247 28.13 10.26 -12.20
C ARG A 247 28.64 11.41 -11.32
N ALA A 248 28.20 12.64 -11.58
CA ALA A 248 28.48 13.77 -10.72
C ALA A 248 28.00 13.51 -9.28
N ARG A 249 26.79 12.98 -9.15
CA ARG A 249 26.20 12.62 -7.86
C ARG A 249 26.99 11.52 -7.12
N MET A 250 27.31 10.42 -7.81
CA MET A 250 28.12 9.31 -7.25
C MET A 250 29.53 9.73 -6.80
N ILE A 251 30.08 10.81 -7.36
CA ILE A 251 31.40 11.34 -6.98
C ILE A 251 31.28 12.34 -5.82
N ALA A 252 30.23 13.15 -5.81
CA ALA A 252 30.05 14.21 -4.83
C ALA A 252 29.48 13.71 -3.48
N GLU A 253 28.62 12.70 -3.51
CA GLU A 253 27.88 12.18 -2.36
C GLU A 253 28.41 10.80 -1.93
N SER A 254 28.29 10.48 -0.64
CA SER A 254 28.65 9.17 -0.09
C SER A 254 27.42 8.27 -0.07
N LEU A 255 26.90 7.95 -1.26
CA LEU A 255 25.62 7.25 -1.43
C LEU A 255 25.53 5.93 -0.65
N ASP A 256 26.66 5.25 -0.42
CA ASP A 256 26.71 4.02 0.37
C ASP A 256 26.47 4.25 1.87
N VAL A 257 26.96 5.37 2.41
CA VAL A 257 26.73 5.80 3.79
C VAL A 257 25.30 6.31 3.92
N ASP A 258 24.88 7.18 2.99
CA ASP A 258 23.55 7.78 2.96
C ASP A 258 22.46 6.72 2.81
N PHE A 259 22.70 5.67 2.01
CA PHE A 259 21.74 4.58 1.88
C PHE A 259 21.71 3.67 3.11
N LYS A 260 22.80 3.52 3.87
CA LYS A 260 22.79 2.72 5.11
C LYS A 260 22.05 3.41 6.27
N ASP A 261 22.04 4.74 6.31
CA ASP A 261 21.32 5.50 7.33
C ASP A 261 19.80 5.37 7.15
N PRO A 262 19.06 4.74 8.08
CA PRO A 262 17.60 4.57 7.97
C PRO A 262 16.81 5.89 7.91
N ALA A 263 17.32 6.96 8.52
CA ALA A 263 16.65 8.26 8.56
C ALA A 263 16.87 9.08 7.28
N HIS A 264 17.89 8.75 6.49
CA HIS A 264 18.24 9.49 5.30
C HIS A 264 17.17 9.31 4.19
N PRO A 265 16.79 10.40 3.48
CA PRO A 265 15.74 10.39 2.45
C PRO A 265 16.02 9.48 1.25
N LEU A 266 17.28 9.09 1.02
CA LEU A 266 17.66 8.15 -0.04
C LEU A 266 17.12 6.74 0.27
N ARG A 267 15.96 6.40 -0.32
CA ARG A 267 15.21 5.16 -0.02
C ARG A 267 15.11 4.18 -1.19
N LEU A 268 15.34 4.62 -2.44
CA LEU A 268 15.31 3.73 -3.61
C LEU A 268 16.57 3.91 -4.46
N VAL A 269 17.27 2.80 -4.76
CA VAL A 269 18.45 2.82 -5.62
C VAL A 269 18.33 1.88 -6.81
N PHE A 270 18.91 2.27 -7.93
CA PHE A 270 18.93 1.53 -9.18
C PHE A 270 20.35 1.00 -9.41
N VAL A 271 20.52 -0.31 -9.32
CA VAL A 271 21.81 -1.00 -9.42
C VAL A 271 21.82 -1.97 -10.59
N CYS A 272 23.02 -2.35 -11.01
CA CYS A 272 23.26 -3.45 -11.97
C CYS A 272 24.14 -4.51 -11.30
N ALA A 273 25.45 -4.29 -11.23
CA ALA A 273 26.39 -5.21 -10.55
C ALA A 273 26.83 -4.73 -9.16
N MET A 274 26.75 -3.42 -8.90
CA MET A 274 27.15 -2.84 -7.61
C MET A 274 26.15 -3.19 -6.51
N TRP A 275 26.67 -3.32 -5.29
CA TRP A 275 25.88 -3.57 -4.06
C TRP A 275 25.11 -4.89 -3.98
N MET A 276 25.27 -5.79 -4.96
CA MET A 276 24.78 -7.18 -4.85
C MET A 276 25.59 -7.98 -3.82
N THR A 277 26.88 -7.66 -3.67
CA THR A 277 27.80 -8.36 -2.77
C THR A 277 28.55 -7.40 -1.85
N GLY A 278 28.76 -7.80 -0.59
CA GLY A 278 29.53 -7.04 0.41
C GLY A 278 28.88 -5.73 0.91
N PHE A 279 27.74 -5.33 0.34
CA PHE A 279 26.94 -4.20 0.83
C PHE A 279 25.88 -4.71 1.81
N ASP A 280 25.68 -3.99 2.92
CA ASP A 280 24.74 -4.38 3.97
C ASP A 280 24.02 -3.13 4.50
N ALA A 281 22.70 -3.14 4.41
CA ALA A 281 21.81 -2.09 4.88
C ALA A 281 20.55 -2.74 5.47
N PRO A 282 20.47 -2.91 6.81
CA PRO A 282 19.39 -3.66 7.45
C PRO A 282 17.97 -3.14 7.17
N SER A 283 17.84 -1.83 6.93
CA SER A 283 16.57 -1.16 6.58
C SER A 283 16.05 -1.48 5.17
N VAL A 284 16.83 -2.20 4.34
CA VAL A 284 16.35 -2.71 3.05
C VAL A 284 15.30 -3.78 3.29
N SER A 285 14.12 -3.54 2.74
CA SER A 285 12.93 -4.40 2.89
C SER A 285 12.46 -5.00 1.59
N THR A 286 12.83 -4.43 0.44
CA THR A 286 12.35 -4.92 -0.86
C THR A 286 13.46 -4.90 -1.91
N ILE A 287 13.56 -6.00 -2.66
CA ILE A 287 14.40 -6.11 -3.85
C ILE A 287 13.50 -6.30 -5.07
N TYR A 288 13.62 -5.41 -6.05
CA TYR A 288 12.96 -5.52 -7.35
C TYR A 288 13.94 -6.13 -8.36
N LEU A 289 13.65 -7.34 -8.84
CA LEU A 289 14.49 -8.08 -9.77
C LEU A 289 14.00 -7.89 -11.20
N ASP A 290 14.84 -7.27 -12.02
CA ASP A 290 14.65 -7.13 -13.46
C ASP A 290 15.92 -7.55 -14.22
N ARG A 291 16.59 -8.58 -13.68
CA ARG A 291 17.77 -9.21 -14.25
C ARG A 291 17.69 -10.73 -14.04
N PRO A 292 17.93 -11.56 -15.09
CA PRO A 292 18.07 -13.01 -14.92
C PRO A 292 19.26 -13.31 -14.00
N MET A 293 19.05 -14.13 -12.97
CA MET A 293 20.05 -14.46 -11.95
C MET A 293 19.88 -15.88 -11.43
N ARG A 294 20.98 -16.52 -11.03
CA ARG A 294 20.98 -17.90 -10.51
C ARG A 294 21.89 -18.09 -9.30
N ASN A 295 21.72 -19.25 -8.67
CA ASN A 295 22.64 -19.82 -7.70
C ASN A 295 23.07 -18.79 -6.61
N HIS A 296 24.38 -18.56 -6.50
CA HIS A 296 24.97 -17.73 -5.47
C HIS A 296 24.67 -16.23 -5.65
N THR A 297 24.66 -15.73 -6.89
CA THR A 297 24.36 -14.32 -7.20
C THR A 297 22.93 -13.97 -6.83
N LEU A 298 21.98 -14.87 -7.11
CA LEU A 298 20.59 -14.72 -6.69
C LEU A 298 20.48 -14.70 -5.16
N MET A 299 21.04 -15.69 -4.47
CA MET A 299 21.00 -15.77 -3.00
C MET A 299 21.65 -14.57 -2.31
N GLN A 300 22.78 -14.08 -2.81
CA GLN A 300 23.46 -12.91 -2.25
C GLN A 300 22.65 -11.62 -2.42
N THR A 301 21.92 -11.51 -3.52
CA THR A 301 21.07 -10.35 -3.83
C THR A 301 19.82 -10.34 -2.95
N ILE A 302 19.09 -11.46 -2.85
CA ILE A 302 17.85 -11.53 -2.05
C ILE A 302 18.11 -11.47 -0.55
N ALA A 303 19.26 -11.97 -0.07
CA ALA A 303 19.64 -11.95 1.34
C ALA A 303 19.76 -10.52 1.92
N ARG A 304 19.82 -9.50 1.06
CA ARG A 304 19.84 -8.08 1.48
C ARG A 304 18.53 -7.64 2.12
N ALA A 305 17.39 -8.20 1.72
CA ALA A 305 16.10 -7.90 2.34
C ALA A 305 15.86 -8.64 3.67
N ASN A 306 16.61 -9.73 3.92
CA ASN A 306 16.47 -10.67 5.04
C ASN A 306 17.12 -10.18 6.37
N ARG A 307 17.77 -9.02 6.41
CA ARG A 307 18.40 -8.54 7.65
C ARG A 307 17.36 -8.17 8.71
N VAL A 308 17.62 -8.38 10.00
CA VAL A 308 16.69 -7.92 11.06
C VAL A 308 16.75 -6.39 11.18
N PHE A 309 15.58 -5.76 11.32
CA PHE A 309 15.46 -4.32 11.56
C PHE A 309 14.16 -4.05 12.35
N PRO A 310 14.10 -3.03 13.22
CA PRO A 310 12.87 -2.68 13.96
C PRO A 310 11.66 -2.53 13.03
N ASP A 311 10.52 -3.10 13.43
CA ASP A 311 9.24 -3.09 12.70
C ASP A 311 9.25 -3.70 11.30
N LYS A 312 10.35 -4.38 10.93
CA LYS A 312 10.45 -5.14 9.69
C LYS A 312 10.18 -6.62 9.96
N ASP A 313 8.97 -7.04 9.64
CA ASP A 313 8.54 -8.43 9.83
C ASP A 313 9.10 -9.41 8.78
N ASN A 314 9.37 -8.91 7.57
CA ASN A 314 9.79 -9.72 6.44
C ASN A 314 10.54 -8.91 5.37
N GLY A 315 11.23 -9.62 4.48
CA GLY A 315 11.75 -9.08 3.23
C GLY A 315 10.88 -9.48 2.04
N LEU A 316 10.73 -8.59 1.06
CA LEU A 316 9.96 -8.81 -0.16
C LEU A 316 10.89 -8.91 -1.38
N ILE A 317 10.71 -9.95 -2.19
CA ILE A 317 11.38 -10.13 -3.48
C ILE A 317 10.34 -10.02 -4.59
N VAL A 318 10.37 -8.91 -5.33
CA VAL A 318 9.45 -8.64 -6.44
C VAL A 318 10.16 -8.98 -7.74
N ASP A 319 9.63 -9.93 -8.50
CA ASP A 319 10.27 -10.44 -9.70
C ASP A 319 9.50 -10.08 -10.98
N TYR A 320 10.16 -9.35 -11.88
CA TYR A 320 9.63 -8.94 -13.17
C TYR A 320 10.10 -9.83 -14.34
N ILE A 321 10.98 -10.79 -14.11
CA ILE A 321 11.58 -11.66 -15.14
C ILE A 321 11.19 -13.14 -15.00
N GLY A 322 11.00 -13.65 -13.78
CA GLY A 322 10.61 -15.04 -13.54
C GLY A 322 11.76 -15.96 -13.12
N VAL A 323 12.63 -15.49 -12.24
CA VAL A 323 13.71 -16.26 -11.58
C VAL A 323 13.22 -17.26 -10.52
N PHE A 324 11.91 -17.43 -10.33
CA PHE A 324 11.34 -18.33 -9.31
C PHE A 324 11.92 -19.75 -9.35
N ARG A 325 12.01 -20.37 -10.54
CA ARG A 325 12.54 -21.75 -10.67
C ARG A 325 14.02 -21.84 -10.28
N ASP A 326 14.77 -20.78 -10.57
CA ASP A 326 16.18 -20.68 -10.19
C ASP A 326 16.35 -20.41 -8.70
N LEU A 327 15.39 -19.72 -8.09
CA LEU A 327 15.28 -19.52 -6.65
C LEU A 327 15.01 -20.83 -5.92
N GLU A 328 14.01 -21.60 -6.34
CA GLU A 328 13.71 -22.93 -5.76
C GLU A 328 14.90 -23.86 -5.86
N ARG A 329 15.58 -23.87 -7.01
CA ARG A 329 16.80 -24.68 -7.23
C ARG A 329 17.93 -24.25 -6.32
N ALA A 330 18.15 -22.95 -6.14
CA ALA A 330 19.12 -22.43 -5.20
C ALA A 330 18.76 -22.82 -3.76
N LEU A 331 17.50 -22.70 -3.35
CA LEU A 331 17.05 -23.07 -2.00
C LEU A 331 17.18 -24.57 -1.73
N ALA A 332 16.87 -25.43 -2.70
CA ALA A 332 17.09 -26.88 -2.57
C ALA A 332 18.57 -27.20 -2.33
N ILE A 333 19.46 -26.44 -2.96
CA ILE A 333 20.91 -26.54 -2.79
C ILE A 333 21.36 -26.05 -1.40
N TYR A 334 20.83 -24.92 -0.90
CA TYR A 334 21.31 -24.28 0.33
C TYR A 334 20.52 -24.64 1.61
N GLY A 335 19.30 -25.16 1.47
CA GLY A 335 18.38 -25.52 2.56
C GLY A 335 18.37 -27.01 2.90
N ALA A 336 18.81 -27.90 2.00
CA ALA A 336 18.67 -29.36 2.16
C ALA A 336 19.82 -30.07 2.89
N ALA A 337 20.72 -29.34 3.57
CA ALA A 337 21.86 -29.98 4.26
C ALA A 337 21.44 -30.96 5.39
N ASN A 338 20.15 -30.99 5.79
CA ASN A 338 19.56 -32.02 6.65
C ASN A 338 18.09 -32.30 6.23
N ALA A 339 17.88 -32.98 5.10
CA ALA A 339 16.55 -33.33 4.62
C ALA A 339 15.99 -34.60 5.29
N ASP A 340 15.25 -34.43 6.38
CA ASP A 340 14.07 -35.26 6.64
C ASP A 340 12.87 -34.62 5.92
N ALA A 341 12.14 -35.43 5.17
CA ALA A 341 11.31 -35.05 4.01
C ALA A 341 9.98 -34.34 4.31
N ASN A 342 9.90 -33.38 5.24
CA ASN A 342 8.65 -32.66 5.55
C ASN A 342 8.89 -31.23 6.09
N VAL A 343 9.70 -30.42 5.41
CA VAL A 343 10.09 -29.10 5.92
C VAL A 343 9.75 -27.98 4.93
N GLU A 344 9.05 -26.96 5.42
CA GLU A 344 8.66 -25.72 4.73
C GLU A 344 9.87 -24.98 4.11
N SER A 345 9.68 -24.44 2.91
CA SER A 345 10.69 -23.66 2.19
C SER A 345 11.04 -22.35 2.94
N PRO A 346 12.32 -21.94 3.03
CA PRO A 346 12.70 -20.69 3.68
C PRO A 346 12.25 -19.42 2.96
N ILE A 347 11.82 -19.55 1.70
CA ILE A 347 11.12 -18.51 0.95
C ILE A 347 9.72 -19.04 0.68
N GLN A 348 8.74 -18.26 1.13
CA GLN A 348 7.33 -18.58 1.03
C GLN A 348 6.72 -17.81 -0.13
N ASP A 349 5.76 -18.43 -0.80
CA ASP A 349 4.91 -17.70 -1.73
C ASP A 349 4.06 -16.71 -0.92
N LYS A 350 3.88 -15.50 -1.44
CA LYS A 350 3.04 -14.49 -0.79
C LYS A 350 1.61 -14.98 -0.52
N SER A 351 1.10 -15.93 -1.30
CA SER A 351 -0.19 -16.59 -1.04
C SER A 351 -0.25 -17.32 0.31
N GLU A 352 0.86 -17.86 0.83
CA GLU A 352 0.92 -18.44 2.17
C GLU A 352 0.72 -17.37 3.25
N LEU A 353 1.27 -16.17 3.05
CA LEU A 353 1.09 -15.04 3.95
C LEU A 353 -0.35 -14.53 3.94
N VAL A 354 -1.00 -14.52 2.77
CA VAL A 354 -2.43 -14.19 2.63
C VAL A 354 -3.28 -15.23 3.35
N ALA A 355 -2.98 -16.53 3.19
CA ALA A 355 -3.68 -17.59 3.90
C ALA A 355 -3.50 -17.49 5.42
N ALA A 356 -2.27 -17.25 5.88
CA ALA A 356 -1.97 -17.05 7.30
C ALA A 356 -2.67 -15.82 7.89
N LEU A 357 -2.80 -14.73 7.12
CA LEU A 357 -3.62 -13.58 7.51
C LEU A 357 -5.09 -13.98 7.65
N GLY A 358 -5.64 -14.72 6.69
CA GLY A 358 -7.00 -15.24 6.75
C GLY A 358 -7.25 -16.09 8.00
N ASP A 359 -6.35 -17.02 8.30
CA ASP A 359 -6.41 -17.87 9.49
C ASP A 359 -6.30 -17.06 10.79
N ALA A 360 -5.41 -16.05 10.84
CA ALA A 360 -5.27 -15.19 12.01
C ALA A 360 -6.51 -14.31 12.24
N VAL A 361 -7.11 -13.79 11.17
CA VAL A 361 -8.36 -13.03 11.25
C VAL A 361 -9.52 -13.94 11.68
N ALA A 362 -9.61 -15.16 11.14
CA ALA A 362 -10.60 -16.14 11.54
C ALA A 362 -10.46 -16.53 13.02
N ALA A 363 -9.23 -16.73 13.51
CA ALA A 363 -8.97 -17.03 14.92
C ALA A 363 -9.41 -15.90 15.86
N VAL A 364 -9.21 -14.63 15.46
CA VAL A 364 -9.74 -13.48 16.22
C VAL A 364 -11.26 -13.45 16.16
N ALA A 365 -11.88 -13.72 15.01
CA ALA A 365 -13.33 -13.77 14.87
C ALA A 365 -13.95 -14.87 15.74
N GLU A 366 -13.40 -16.09 15.73
CA GLU A 366 -13.84 -17.19 16.59
C GLU A 366 -13.69 -16.86 18.09
N LEU A 367 -12.61 -16.17 18.46
CA LEU A 367 -12.43 -15.67 19.83
C LEU A 367 -13.52 -14.66 20.20
N CYS A 368 -13.82 -13.69 19.33
CA CYS A 368 -14.87 -12.71 19.55
C CYS A 368 -16.26 -13.36 19.64
N GLU A 369 -16.60 -14.30 18.76
CA GLU A 369 -17.88 -15.01 18.78
C GLU A 369 -18.09 -15.80 20.08
N ARG A 370 -17.03 -16.42 20.64
CA ARG A 370 -17.10 -17.11 21.94
C ARG A 370 -17.57 -16.19 23.08
N TYR A 371 -17.35 -14.89 22.96
CA TYR A 371 -17.71 -13.87 23.95
C TYR A 371 -18.85 -12.95 23.48
N ASP A 372 -19.67 -13.40 22.53
CA ASP A 372 -20.85 -12.66 22.02
C ASP A 372 -20.49 -11.31 21.36
N VAL A 373 -19.29 -11.25 20.76
CA VAL A 373 -18.81 -10.09 20.00
C VAL A 373 -18.88 -10.39 18.51
N ASP A 374 -19.79 -9.71 17.81
CA ASP A 374 -19.92 -9.81 16.35
C ASP A 374 -19.05 -8.75 15.65
N LEU A 375 -17.97 -9.22 15.01
CA LEU A 375 -17.06 -8.35 14.25
C LEU A 375 -17.69 -7.82 12.96
N ASP A 376 -18.63 -8.54 12.35
CA ASP A 376 -19.34 -8.09 11.15
C ASP A 376 -20.36 -7.00 11.48
N GLU A 377 -21.06 -7.11 12.62
CA GLU A 377 -21.94 -6.07 13.12
C GLU A 377 -21.15 -4.78 13.41
N LEU A 378 -19.98 -4.91 14.05
CA LEU A 378 -19.04 -3.81 14.26
C LEU A 378 -18.51 -3.20 12.95
N ARG A 379 -18.29 -4.01 11.92
CA ARG A 379 -17.79 -3.55 10.62
C ARG A 379 -18.81 -2.71 9.86
N ILE A 380 -20.10 -3.01 10.01
CA ILE A 380 -21.19 -2.33 9.30
C ILE A 380 -21.72 -1.13 10.09
N ALA A 381 -21.57 -1.14 11.41
CA ALA A 381 -22.07 -0.08 12.28
C ALA A 381 -21.31 1.24 12.07
N SER A 382 -22.04 2.36 12.14
CA SER A 382 -21.50 3.71 12.03
C SER A 382 -21.95 4.61 13.20
N GLY A 383 -21.24 5.71 13.40
CA GLY A 383 -21.57 6.74 14.39
C GLY A 383 -21.78 6.18 15.80
N PHE A 384 -22.91 6.53 16.43
CA PHE A 384 -23.21 6.10 17.79
C PHE A 384 -23.46 4.58 17.94
N ALA A 385 -23.89 3.89 16.88
CA ALA A 385 -24.10 2.44 16.91
C ALA A 385 -22.76 1.70 17.02
N PHE A 386 -21.76 2.14 16.24
CA PHE A 386 -20.39 1.60 16.31
C PHE A 386 -19.80 1.77 17.71
N ILE A 387 -19.93 2.96 18.30
CA ILE A 387 -19.41 3.25 19.64
C ILE A 387 -20.04 2.31 20.68
N ALA A 388 -21.37 2.11 20.62
CA ALA A 388 -22.08 1.25 21.56
C ALA A 388 -21.69 -0.23 21.43
N LEU A 389 -21.52 -0.72 20.20
CA LEU A 389 -21.07 -2.10 19.93
C LEU A 389 -19.61 -2.30 20.34
N ARG A 390 -18.74 -1.32 20.06
CA ARG A 390 -17.31 -1.38 20.42
C ARG A 390 -17.15 -1.43 21.94
N ASP A 391 -17.85 -0.56 22.65
CA ASP A 391 -17.74 -0.52 24.11
C ASP A 391 -18.33 -1.79 24.75
N ALA A 392 -19.41 -2.36 24.19
CA ALA A 392 -19.92 -3.67 24.61
C ALA A 392 -18.93 -4.81 24.35
N ALA A 393 -18.26 -4.80 23.20
CA ALA A 393 -17.24 -5.78 22.84
C ALA A 393 -16.01 -5.70 23.75
N VAL A 394 -15.55 -4.49 24.08
CA VAL A 394 -14.43 -4.27 25.00
C VAL A 394 -14.77 -4.79 26.39
N GLU A 395 -15.96 -4.53 26.92
CA GLU A 395 -16.40 -5.06 28.21
C GLU A 395 -16.44 -6.60 28.22
N ALA A 396 -16.92 -7.22 27.13
CA ALA A 396 -16.94 -8.68 27.00
C ALA A 396 -15.52 -9.27 26.99
N LEU A 397 -14.58 -8.64 26.29
CA LEU A 397 -13.19 -9.10 26.16
C LEU A 397 -12.31 -8.76 27.38
N LEU A 398 -12.71 -7.79 28.22
CA LEU A 398 -12.05 -7.43 29.47
C LEU A 398 -12.53 -8.24 30.68
N ALA A 399 -13.57 -9.07 30.52
CA ALA A 399 -14.16 -9.83 31.62
C ALA A 399 -13.18 -10.82 32.28
N ASP A 400 -12.16 -11.28 31.54
CA ASP A 400 -11.13 -12.22 32.00
C ASP A 400 -9.74 -11.80 31.50
N GLU A 401 -8.73 -11.85 32.39
CA GLU A 401 -7.35 -11.48 32.08
C GLU A 401 -6.68 -12.45 31.08
N GLU A 402 -7.07 -13.74 31.10
CA GLU A 402 -6.59 -14.72 30.11
C GLU A 402 -7.13 -14.37 28.72
N VAL A 403 -8.42 -14.01 28.62
CA VAL A 403 -9.10 -13.62 27.38
C VAL A 403 -8.52 -12.33 26.81
N ARG A 404 -8.30 -11.34 27.67
CA ARG A 404 -7.63 -10.09 27.30
C ARG A 404 -6.25 -10.35 26.69
N THR A 405 -5.46 -11.22 27.34
CA THR A 405 -4.10 -11.54 26.87
C THR A 405 -4.13 -12.31 25.55
N GLU A 406 -5.03 -13.29 25.41
CA GLU A 406 -5.25 -14.07 24.20
C GLU A 406 -5.68 -13.16 23.03
N PHE A 407 -6.66 -12.27 23.26
CA PHE A 407 -7.14 -11.32 22.26
C PHE A 407 -6.03 -10.36 21.81
N LEU A 408 -5.30 -9.74 22.75
CA LEU A 408 -4.23 -8.80 22.41
C LEU A 408 -3.07 -9.50 21.68
N ALA A 409 -2.79 -10.77 21.96
CA ALA A 409 -1.80 -11.55 21.20
C ALA A 409 -2.29 -11.83 19.78
N ALA A 410 -3.52 -12.32 19.62
CA ALA A 410 -4.11 -12.64 18.33
C ALA A 410 -4.30 -11.38 17.45
N ALA A 411 -4.75 -10.27 18.04
CA ALA A 411 -4.88 -8.98 17.37
C ALA A 411 -3.53 -8.44 16.88
N ARG A 412 -2.47 -8.56 17.68
CA ARG A 412 -1.10 -8.21 17.26
C ARG A 412 -0.63 -9.09 16.10
N GLN A 413 -0.87 -10.40 16.16
CA GLN A 413 -0.52 -11.33 15.08
C GLN A 413 -1.24 -11.00 13.78
N ALA A 414 -2.56 -10.79 13.81
CA ALA A 414 -3.36 -10.41 12.64
C ALA A 414 -2.87 -9.09 12.04
N ARG A 415 -2.57 -8.09 12.88
CA ARG A 415 -2.02 -6.80 12.43
C ARG A 415 -0.65 -6.93 11.78
N ARG A 416 0.24 -7.73 12.37
CA ARG A 416 1.59 -8.00 11.85
C ARG A 416 1.53 -8.66 10.48
N LEU A 417 0.72 -9.71 10.35
CA LEU A 417 0.50 -10.40 9.07
C LEU A 417 -0.12 -9.47 8.03
N PHE A 418 -1.09 -8.64 8.43
CA PHE A 418 -1.69 -7.65 7.53
C PHE A 418 -0.65 -6.67 6.98
N LYS A 419 0.23 -6.11 7.84
CA LYS A 419 1.34 -5.24 7.41
C LYS A 419 2.29 -5.96 6.45
N ALA A 420 2.57 -7.23 6.70
CA ALA A 420 3.45 -8.05 5.85
C ALA A 420 2.86 -8.34 4.46
N VAL A 421 1.53 -8.47 4.33
CA VAL A 421 0.85 -8.75 3.04
C VAL A 421 0.81 -7.51 2.14
N LEU A 422 0.71 -6.30 2.70
CA LEU A 422 0.62 -5.06 1.92
C LEU A 422 1.83 -4.89 0.99
N PRO A 423 1.64 -4.56 -0.30
CA PRO A 423 0.45 -3.96 -0.94
C PRO A 423 -0.45 -4.94 -1.72
N ASP A 424 -0.55 -6.22 -1.33
CA ASP A 424 -1.37 -7.17 -2.09
C ASP A 424 -2.86 -6.76 -2.15
N PRO A 425 -3.52 -6.81 -3.32
CA PRO A 425 -4.96 -6.62 -3.40
C PRO A 425 -5.77 -7.60 -2.54
N ALA A 426 -5.26 -8.82 -2.29
CA ALA A 426 -5.92 -9.79 -1.42
C ALA A 426 -6.00 -9.34 0.05
N ALA A 427 -5.15 -8.39 0.48
CA ALA A 427 -5.27 -7.80 1.81
C ALA A 427 -6.57 -6.98 1.98
N ALA A 428 -7.14 -6.45 0.88
CA ALA A 428 -8.32 -5.60 0.91
C ALA A 428 -9.54 -6.32 1.52
N ASP A 429 -9.66 -7.64 1.29
CA ASP A 429 -10.76 -8.45 1.82
C ASP A 429 -10.73 -8.53 3.36
N HIS A 430 -9.53 -8.54 3.95
CA HIS A 430 -9.34 -8.64 5.40
C HIS A 430 -9.22 -7.29 6.11
N GLN A 431 -9.05 -6.21 5.35
CA GLN A 431 -8.69 -4.92 5.87
C GLN A 431 -9.70 -4.33 6.85
N SER A 432 -10.99 -4.37 6.49
CA SER A 432 -12.07 -3.84 7.33
C SER A 432 -12.16 -4.59 8.66
N THR A 433 -11.96 -5.90 8.64
CA THR A 433 -11.94 -6.73 9.85
C THR A 433 -10.72 -6.43 10.72
N VAL A 434 -9.52 -6.34 10.12
CA VAL A 434 -8.28 -5.98 10.85
C VAL A 434 -8.37 -4.58 11.45
N ALA A 435 -9.06 -3.65 10.79
CA ALA A 435 -9.34 -2.31 11.32
C ALA A 435 -10.16 -2.36 12.62
N VAL A 436 -11.27 -3.10 12.63
CA VAL A 436 -12.11 -3.29 13.81
C VAL A 436 -11.32 -3.97 14.93
N ILE A 437 -10.58 -5.04 14.62
CA ILE A 437 -9.71 -5.75 15.57
C ILE A 437 -8.71 -4.78 16.21
N ARG A 438 -8.09 -3.89 15.41
CA ARG A 438 -7.15 -2.88 15.93
C ARG A 438 -7.86 -1.91 16.89
N VAL A 439 -9.02 -1.38 16.50
CA VAL A 439 -9.79 -0.45 17.34
C VAL A 439 -10.16 -1.08 18.69
N LEU A 440 -10.56 -2.35 18.69
CA LEU A 440 -10.83 -3.09 19.93
C LEU A 440 -9.56 -3.27 20.78
N ALA A 441 -8.44 -3.67 20.17
CA ALA A 441 -7.18 -3.87 20.86
C ALA A 441 -6.64 -2.57 21.49
N GLU A 442 -6.64 -1.47 20.74
CA GLU A 442 -6.27 -0.14 21.23
C GLU A 442 -7.17 0.28 22.40
N ARG A 443 -8.49 0.10 22.26
CA ARG A 443 -9.43 0.48 23.30
C ARG A 443 -9.27 -0.36 24.58
N ILE A 444 -8.99 -1.66 24.46
CA ILE A 444 -8.66 -2.54 25.58
C ILE A 444 -7.40 -2.06 26.30
N VAL A 445 -6.36 -1.69 25.55
CA VAL A 445 -5.11 -1.15 26.14
C VAL A 445 -5.38 0.17 26.87
N ASP A 446 -6.10 1.10 26.26
CA ASP A 446 -6.44 2.40 26.85
C ASP A 446 -7.22 2.28 28.16
N VAL A 447 -8.19 1.35 28.21
CA VAL A 447 -9.04 1.13 29.41
C VAL A 447 -8.30 0.36 30.50
N SER A 448 -7.30 -0.46 30.13
CA SER A 448 -6.55 -1.29 31.07
C SER A 448 -5.28 -0.65 31.63
N ARG A 449 -4.94 0.58 31.21
CA ARG A 449 -3.74 1.29 31.70
C ARG A 449 -3.91 1.67 33.18
N PRO A 450 -3.03 1.21 34.09
CA PRO A 450 -2.97 1.77 35.44
C PRO A 450 -2.52 3.23 35.38
N GLU A 451 -3.08 4.09 36.23
CA GLU A 451 -2.50 5.41 36.50
C GLU A 451 -1.15 5.21 37.21
N LEU A 452 -0.04 5.18 36.47
CA LEU A 452 1.26 5.80 36.81
C LEU A 452 2.39 5.46 35.83
N ALA A 453 3.07 6.54 35.41
CA ALA A 453 4.49 6.72 35.07
C ALA A 453 5.21 5.72 34.14
N ASP A 454 5.57 6.17 32.92
CA ASP A 454 6.96 6.49 32.60
C ASP A 454 7.09 7.35 31.33
N LEU A 455 8.10 8.21 31.30
CA LEU A 455 8.38 9.22 30.26
C LEU A 455 9.27 8.69 29.12
N ASP A 456 9.16 7.41 28.78
CA ASP A 456 9.84 6.80 27.62
C ASP A 456 8.87 6.43 26.46
N GLU A 457 7.56 6.66 26.61
CA GLU A 457 6.54 6.36 25.56
C GLU A 457 6.38 7.47 24.49
N VAL A 458 7.32 8.41 24.35
CA VAL A 458 7.19 9.48 23.35
C VAL A 458 7.40 8.95 21.92
N SER A 459 8.13 7.85 21.74
CA SER A 459 8.24 7.18 20.43
C SER A 459 6.96 6.44 20.06
N ASP A 460 6.42 5.64 20.99
CA ASP A 460 5.18 4.89 20.80
C ASP A 460 3.95 5.80 20.61
N ALA A 461 3.95 6.98 21.23
CA ALA A 461 2.89 7.97 21.06
C ALA A 461 2.91 8.66 19.69
N VAL A 462 4.09 8.80 19.07
CA VAL A 462 4.28 9.34 17.71
C VAL A 462 3.97 8.27 16.66
N ASP A 463 4.40 7.03 16.88
CA ASP A 463 4.02 5.89 16.04
C ASP A 463 2.53 5.56 16.15
N ALA A 464 1.91 5.71 17.32
CA ALA A 464 0.46 5.67 17.47
C ALA A 464 -0.24 6.87 16.82
N LEU A 465 0.42 8.02 16.65
CA LEU A 465 -0.13 9.18 15.90
C LEU A 465 -0.08 8.94 14.39
N LEU A 466 0.99 8.30 13.92
CA LEU A 466 1.14 7.83 12.54
C LEU A 466 0.18 6.65 12.24
N ASP A 467 0.05 5.68 13.15
CA ASP A 467 -0.82 4.51 13.02
C ASP A 467 -2.32 4.84 13.21
N ARG A 468 -2.67 5.89 13.98
CA ARG A 468 -4.04 6.46 14.03
C ARG A 468 -4.54 6.86 12.63
N SER A 469 -3.62 7.11 11.70
CA SER A 469 -3.90 7.46 10.31
C SER A 469 -3.82 6.27 9.34
N VAL A 470 -3.57 5.04 9.80
CA VAL A 470 -3.15 3.91 8.93
C VAL A 470 -4.10 2.71 8.95
N GLY A 471 -5.29 2.76 9.57
CA GLY A 471 -6.21 1.66 9.26
C GLY A 471 -7.61 1.65 9.84
N ALA A 472 -8.33 2.76 9.89
CA ALA A 472 -9.79 2.65 9.85
C ALA A 472 -10.21 3.29 8.53
N GLU A 473 -10.86 2.48 7.67
CA GLU A 473 -11.58 2.91 6.45
C GLU A 473 -10.77 3.10 5.15
N GLU A 474 -10.31 2.00 4.54
CA GLU A 474 -9.92 1.95 3.12
C GLU A 474 -11.11 1.51 2.21
N TYR A 475 -12.37 1.63 2.68
CA TYR A 475 -13.54 1.28 1.85
C TYR A 475 -14.77 2.16 2.10
N VAL A 476 -14.65 3.45 1.82
CA VAL A 476 -15.80 4.27 1.36
C VAL A 476 -15.68 4.61 -0.14
N ILE A 477 -14.51 4.39 -0.78
CA ILE A 477 -14.28 4.73 -2.20
C ILE A 477 -14.82 3.67 -3.19
N ARG A 478 -15.80 2.85 -2.79
CA ARG A 478 -16.76 2.27 -3.75
C ARG A 478 -18.23 2.62 -3.48
N ALA A 479 -18.56 3.23 -2.34
CA ALA A 479 -19.93 3.69 -2.04
C ALA A 479 -20.20 5.12 -2.55
N ALA A 480 -19.17 5.97 -2.66
CA ALA A 480 -19.32 7.32 -3.22
C ALA A 480 -19.64 7.32 -4.74
N ALA A 481 -19.39 6.20 -5.44
CA ALA A 481 -19.78 6.01 -6.84
C ALA A 481 -21.24 5.54 -7.01
N GLU A 482 -21.93 5.15 -5.93
CA GLU A 482 -23.30 4.60 -5.95
C GLU A 482 -24.37 5.58 -5.43
N GLY A 483 -24.02 6.86 -5.21
CA GLY A 483 -25.02 7.91 -4.95
C GLY A 483 -25.73 7.80 -3.60
N ILE A 484 -25.07 7.26 -2.58
CA ILE A 484 -25.54 7.35 -1.20
C ILE A 484 -25.14 8.71 -0.66
N GLU A 485 -26.13 9.55 -0.30
CA GLU A 485 -25.87 10.86 0.28
C GLU A 485 -25.08 10.72 1.60
N PRO A 486 -24.04 11.55 1.82
CA PRO A 486 -23.37 11.61 3.11
C PRO A 486 -24.35 12.15 4.16
N ASP A 487 -24.44 11.46 5.31
CA ASP A 487 -25.25 11.91 6.44
C ASP A 487 -24.83 13.33 6.87
N PRO A 488 -25.80 14.18 7.27
CA PRO A 488 -25.50 15.53 7.71
C PRO A 488 -24.67 15.51 8.99
N LEU A 489 -23.60 16.31 9.01
CA LEU A 489 -22.79 16.60 10.19
C LEU A 489 -23.71 16.95 11.38
N ILE A 490 -23.63 16.14 12.44
CA ILE A 490 -24.34 16.38 13.69
C ILE A 490 -23.63 17.50 14.44
N ASP A 491 -24.30 18.64 14.56
CA ASP A 491 -23.93 19.75 15.41
C ASP A 491 -24.08 19.33 16.89
N LEU A 492 -22.94 19.16 17.58
CA LEU A 492 -22.85 18.76 19.00
C LEU A 492 -23.39 19.82 19.97
N SER A 493 -23.91 20.96 19.49
CA SER A 493 -24.60 21.96 20.31
C SER A 493 -26.10 21.70 20.51
N GLN A 494 -26.66 20.69 19.82
CA GLN A 494 -28.09 20.34 19.92
C GLN A 494 -28.33 18.91 20.44
N ILE A 495 -27.73 18.57 21.59
CA ILE A 495 -28.17 17.39 22.34
C ILE A 495 -29.43 17.76 23.12
N ASP A 496 -30.55 17.15 22.75
CA ASP A 496 -31.76 17.13 23.58
C ASP A 496 -31.55 16.10 24.71
N PHE A 497 -31.10 16.57 25.87
CA PHE A 497 -30.75 15.73 27.02
C PHE A 497 -31.95 15.06 27.71
N ASP A 498 -33.16 15.58 27.48
CA ASP A 498 -34.39 14.93 27.94
C ASP A 498 -34.66 13.64 27.14
N ALA A 499 -34.33 13.62 25.85
CA ALA A 499 -34.40 12.43 25.00
C ALA A 499 -33.32 11.39 25.35
N LEU A 500 -32.18 11.83 25.87
CA LEU A 500 -31.07 10.97 26.30
C LEU A 500 -31.41 10.24 27.61
N SER A 501 -32.00 10.95 28.59
CA SER A 501 -32.46 10.39 29.87
C SER A 501 -33.49 9.27 29.71
N ALA A 502 -34.39 9.38 28.72
CA ALA A 502 -35.39 8.36 28.41
C ALA A 502 -34.81 7.06 27.80
N ARG A 503 -33.64 7.12 27.15
CA ARG A 503 -33.00 5.97 26.47
C ARG A 503 -32.10 5.11 27.38
N PHE A 504 -31.75 5.57 28.58
CA PHE A 504 -30.76 4.90 29.45
C PHE A 504 -31.34 4.01 30.56
N ALA A 505 -32.54 3.48 30.40
CA ALA A 505 -33.20 2.66 31.42
C ALA A 505 -32.47 1.34 31.79
N GLY A 506 -31.37 0.96 31.10
CA GLY A 506 -30.73 -0.37 31.26
C GLY A 506 -29.22 -0.44 31.57
N ARG A 507 -28.40 0.61 31.39
CA ARG A 507 -26.93 0.56 31.56
C ARG A 507 -26.40 1.71 32.44
N LYS A 508 -26.73 1.68 33.73
CA LYS A 508 -26.59 2.86 34.60
C LYS A 508 -25.18 3.18 35.10
N ARG A 509 -24.26 2.21 35.28
CA ARG A 509 -22.97 2.44 35.97
C ARG A 509 -21.87 3.01 35.07
N ALA A 510 -21.45 2.26 34.06
CA ALA A 510 -20.36 2.67 33.15
C ALA A 510 -20.63 3.99 32.41
N GLU A 511 -21.89 4.26 32.04
CA GLU A 511 -22.28 5.51 31.37
C GLU A 511 -22.25 6.73 32.32
N THR A 512 -22.57 6.52 33.60
CA THR A 512 -22.49 7.60 34.60
C THR A 512 -21.04 7.92 34.94
N ASP A 513 -20.17 6.91 35.01
CA ASP A 513 -18.73 7.08 35.22
C ASP A 513 -18.05 7.74 34.02
N ARG A 514 -18.48 7.40 32.79
CA ARG A 514 -18.04 8.06 31.55
C ARG A 514 -18.48 9.51 31.49
N LEU A 515 -19.73 9.79 31.83
CA LEU A 515 -20.25 11.16 31.91
C LEU A 515 -19.44 11.97 32.93
N ALA A 516 -19.15 11.40 34.10
CA ALA A 516 -18.33 12.04 35.12
C ALA A 516 -16.89 12.30 34.65
N ALA A 517 -16.27 11.37 33.93
CA ALA A 517 -14.94 11.55 33.37
C ALA A 517 -14.89 12.64 32.28
N LEU A 518 -15.90 12.70 31.40
CA LEU A 518 -16.02 13.75 30.38
C LEU A 518 -16.25 15.12 31.01
N LEU A 519 -17.15 15.21 32.00
CA LEU A 519 -17.38 16.42 32.79
C LEU A 519 -16.13 16.87 33.51
N LYS A 520 -15.40 15.95 34.15
CA LYS A 520 -14.13 16.24 34.84
C LYS A 520 -13.09 16.78 33.86
N ARG A 521 -12.90 16.13 32.70
CA ARG A 521 -11.95 16.60 31.68
C ARG A 521 -12.32 17.99 31.16
N ARG A 522 -13.61 18.24 30.91
CA ARG A 522 -14.12 19.54 30.48
C ARG A 522 -13.91 20.61 31.56
N ALA A 523 -14.25 20.29 32.81
CA ALA A 523 -14.08 21.19 33.96
C ALA A 523 -12.59 21.51 34.22
N VAL A 524 -11.69 20.53 34.13
CA VAL A 524 -10.24 20.73 34.24
C VAL A 524 -9.72 21.62 33.10
N GLY A 525 -10.21 21.42 31.87
CA GLY A 525 -9.89 22.30 30.74
C GLY A 525 -10.39 23.74 30.95
N ALA A 526 -11.61 23.89 31.45
CA ALA A 526 -12.20 25.19 31.78
C ALA A 526 -11.50 25.89 32.96
N ALA A 527 -11.04 25.13 33.97
CA ALA A 527 -10.28 25.63 35.11
C ALA A 527 -8.85 26.04 34.76
N ARG A 528 -8.22 25.35 33.79
CA ARG A 528 -6.92 25.76 33.22
C ARG A 528 -7.01 27.10 32.49
N ARG A 529 -8.12 27.35 31.78
CA ARG A 529 -8.38 28.64 31.13
C ARG A 529 -8.86 29.71 32.11
N ASN A 530 -9.52 29.33 33.21
CA ASN A 530 -10.00 30.26 34.22
C ASN A 530 -9.93 29.63 35.62
N PRO A 531 -8.94 30.02 36.45
CA PRO A 531 -8.75 29.42 37.78
C PRO A 531 -9.93 29.56 38.73
N THR A 532 -10.84 30.52 38.50
CA THR A 532 -12.01 30.68 39.37
C THR A 532 -13.04 29.55 39.21
N ARG A 533 -12.85 28.65 38.24
CA ARG A 533 -13.71 27.47 38.00
C ARG A 533 -13.22 26.20 38.69
N PHE A 534 -12.15 26.26 39.49
CA PHE A 534 -11.65 25.09 40.24
C PHE A 534 -12.71 24.48 41.20
N ASP A 535 -13.61 25.29 41.75
CA ASP A 535 -14.74 24.81 42.58
C ASP A 535 -15.61 23.78 41.86
N LEU A 536 -15.82 23.93 40.54
CA LEU A 536 -16.58 22.96 39.75
C LEU A 536 -15.82 21.64 39.60
N VAL A 537 -14.49 21.69 39.51
CA VAL A 537 -13.65 20.49 39.48
C VAL A 537 -13.73 19.76 40.83
N GLU A 538 -13.57 20.49 41.94
CA GLU A 538 -13.67 19.93 43.29
C GLU A 538 -15.05 19.31 43.54
N ARG A 539 -16.14 20.00 43.19
CA ARG A 539 -17.50 19.48 43.33
C ARG A 539 -17.76 18.22 42.49
N ILE A 540 -17.16 18.11 41.30
CA ILE A 540 -17.23 16.90 40.47
C ILE A 540 -16.42 15.75 41.11
N GLU A 541 -15.23 16.03 41.64
CA GLU A 541 -14.38 15.04 42.29
C GLU A 541 -14.97 14.53 43.62
N GLU A 542 -15.52 15.42 44.44
CA GLU A 542 -16.27 15.07 45.65
C GLU A 542 -17.47 14.19 45.32
N LEU A 543 -18.23 14.53 44.28
CA LEU A 543 -19.39 13.75 43.85
C LEU A 543 -18.99 12.33 43.37
N ILE A 544 -17.87 12.21 42.65
CA ILE A 544 -17.28 10.91 42.26
C ILE A 544 -16.86 10.12 43.50
N ALA A 545 -16.20 10.77 44.46
CA ALA A 545 -15.74 10.13 45.70
C ALA A 545 -16.91 9.65 46.58
N GLU A 546 -17.98 10.45 46.72
CA GLU A 546 -19.19 10.07 47.46
C GLU A 546 -19.90 8.86 46.83
N TYR A 547 -19.91 8.76 45.49
CA TYR A 547 -20.44 7.61 44.76
C TYR A 547 -19.57 6.36 44.94
N ASN A 548 -18.25 6.49 44.77
CA ASN A 548 -17.29 5.39 44.96
C ASN A 548 -17.28 4.86 46.41
N ALA A 549 -17.54 5.71 47.39
CA ALA A 549 -17.69 5.34 48.80
C ALA A 549 -19.05 4.63 49.10
N GLY A 550 -19.94 4.51 48.11
CA GLY A 550 -21.26 3.89 48.25
C GLY A 550 -22.28 4.75 49.00
N SER A 551 -21.98 6.04 49.21
CA SER A 551 -22.84 6.98 49.97
C SER A 551 -23.97 7.57 49.12
N LEU A 552 -23.90 7.45 47.79
CA LEU A 552 -24.89 7.95 46.83
C LEU A 552 -25.51 6.82 46.02
N ASN A 553 -26.83 6.87 45.84
CA ASN A 553 -27.52 6.05 44.85
C ASN A 553 -27.31 6.62 43.43
N ILE A 554 -27.26 5.75 42.44
CA ILE A 554 -26.97 6.07 41.03
C ILE A 554 -27.93 7.10 40.43
N ASP A 555 -29.21 7.06 40.80
CA ASP A 555 -30.21 8.01 40.31
C ASP A 555 -30.06 9.41 40.92
N GLU A 556 -29.40 9.51 42.09
CA GLU A 556 -29.05 10.79 42.73
C GLU A 556 -27.70 11.31 42.21
N TYR A 557 -26.74 10.42 42.00
CA TYR A 557 -25.45 10.71 41.40
C TYR A 557 -25.59 11.30 39.98
N LEU A 558 -26.41 10.67 39.13
CA LEU A 558 -26.70 11.16 37.78
C LEU A 558 -27.37 12.54 37.77
N ARG A 559 -28.36 12.77 38.65
CA ARG A 559 -29.04 14.08 38.76
C ARG A 559 -28.06 15.20 39.15
N ARG A 560 -27.16 14.93 40.10
CA ARG A 560 -26.15 15.91 40.53
C ARG A 560 -25.09 16.17 39.45
N LEU A 561 -24.69 15.14 38.70
CA LEU A 561 -23.80 15.30 37.54
C LEU A 561 -24.41 16.18 36.44
N ILE A 562 -25.70 15.99 36.15
CA ILE A 562 -26.42 16.82 35.17
C ILE A 562 -26.45 18.29 35.62
N SER A 563 -26.76 18.55 36.89
CA SER A 563 -26.74 19.91 37.45
C SER A 563 -25.35 20.57 37.34
N LEU A 564 -24.26 19.83 37.59
CA LEU A 564 -22.89 20.33 37.42
C LEU A 564 -22.53 20.60 35.96
N SER A 565 -23.13 19.86 35.02
CA SER A 565 -22.97 20.09 33.58
C SER A 565 -23.63 21.38 33.12
N GLU A 566 -24.80 21.70 33.67
CA GLU A 566 -25.50 22.95 33.41
C GLU A 566 -24.73 24.14 33.96
N ASP A 567 -24.21 24.03 35.20
CA ASP A 567 -23.35 25.04 35.83
C ASP A 567 -22.11 25.31 34.96
N LEU A 568 -21.41 24.26 34.50
CA LEU A 568 -20.22 24.38 33.66
C LEU A 568 -20.53 25.00 32.29
N SER A 569 -21.65 24.61 31.68
CA SER A 569 -22.08 25.16 30.38
C SER A 569 -22.48 26.63 30.47
N ALA A 570 -23.10 27.04 31.58
CA ALA A 570 -23.41 28.43 31.86
C ALA A 570 -22.14 29.27 32.03
N GLU A 571 -21.14 28.74 32.74
CA GLU A 571 -19.85 29.40 32.96
C GLU A 571 -19.01 29.55 31.68
N GLU A 572 -19.09 28.61 30.73
CA GLU A 572 -18.42 28.70 29.43
C GLU A 572 -19.12 29.69 28.47
N ARG A 573 -20.45 29.84 28.56
CA ARG A 573 -21.19 30.83 27.78
C ARG A 573 -21.03 32.26 28.31
N ARG A 574 -20.49 32.43 29.52
CA ARG A 574 -20.35 33.75 30.16
C ARG A 574 -19.43 34.70 29.39
N ALA A 575 -18.39 34.20 28.73
CA ALA A 575 -17.49 35.03 27.92
C ALA A 575 -18.27 35.76 26.80
N VAL A 576 -19.19 35.05 26.15
CA VAL A 576 -20.07 35.60 25.10
C VAL A 576 -21.09 36.58 25.68
N VAL A 577 -21.65 36.29 26.85
CA VAL A 577 -22.63 37.16 27.52
C VAL A 577 -22.00 38.47 28.02
N GLU A 578 -20.75 38.43 28.46
CA GLU A 578 -20.02 39.58 29.01
C GLU A 578 -19.26 40.38 27.95
N ASP A 579 -19.33 40.00 26.67
CA ASP A 579 -18.59 40.61 25.55
C ASP A 579 -17.07 40.66 25.82
N MET A 580 -16.52 39.53 26.25
CA MET A 580 -15.11 39.34 26.57
C MET A 580 -14.59 38.06 25.93
N THR A 581 -13.30 38.02 25.61
CA THR A 581 -12.65 36.75 25.30
C THR A 581 -12.52 35.90 26.55
N GLU A 582 -12.35 34.59 26.40
CA GLU A 582 -12.13 33.68 27.54
C GLU A 582 -10.87 34.05 28.36
N GLU A 583 -9.88 34.65 27.69
CA GLU A 583 -8.64 35.18 28.26
C GLU A 583 -8.92 36.43 29.13
N GLU A 584 -9.69 37.38 28.58
CA GLU A 584 -10.13 38.60 29.30
C GLU A 584 -11.01 38.25 30.50
N LEU A 585 -11.91 37.28 30.33
CA LEU A 585 -12.81 36.84 31.39
C LEU A 585 -12.04 36.22 32.56
N ALA A 586 -10.98 35.46 32.30
CA ALA A 586 -10.15 34.88 33.36
C ALA A 586 -9.48 35.95 34.24
N VAL A 587 -8.94 37.00 33.63
CA VAL A 587 -8.36 38.14 34.36
C VAL A 587 -9.43 38.88 35.13
N PHE A 588 -10.59 39.16 34.51
CA PHE A 588 -11.72 39.81 35.15
C PHE A 588 -12.23 39.04 36.38
N ASP A 589 -12.35 37.71 36.27
CA ASP A 589 -12.80 36.86 37.36
C ASP A 589 -11.80 36.80 38.51
N LEU A 590 -10.50 36.77 38.22
CA LEU A 590 -9.46 36.84 39.24
C LEU A 590 -9.53 38.16 40.01
N LEU A 591 -9.83 39.27 39.34
CA LEU A 591 -10.00 40.58 39.99
C LEU A 591 -11.27 40.67 40.84
N THR A 592 -12.34 39.97 40.47
CA THR A 592 -13.67 40.13 41.11
C THR A 592 -14.03 39.03 42.13
N LYS A 593 -13.55 37.80 41.97
CA LYS A 593 -13.89 36.66 42.84
C LYS A 593 -12.77 36.30 43.82
N PRO A 594 -13.06 35.83 45.04
CA PRO A 594 -14.37 35.77 45.71
C PRO A 594 -14.84 37.12 46.28
N GLN A 595 -13.95 38.11 46.37
CA GLN A 595 -14.20 39.51 46.75
C GLN A 595 -13.37 40.41 45.83
N PRO A 596 -13.74 41.68 45.60
CA PRO A 596 -14.86 42.43 46.18
C PRO A 596 -16.18 42.34 45.39
N VAL A 597 -17.31 42.62 46.06
CA VAL A 597 -18.62 42.78 45.39
C VAL A 597 -18.66 44.17 44.76
N LEU A 598 -18.78 44.23 43.44
CA LEU A 598 -18.77 45.48 42.66
C LEU A 598 -20.20 45.94 42.33
N ASP A 599 -20.40 47.26 42.28
CA ASP A 599 -21.57 47.83 41.58
C ASP A 599 -21.37 47.85 40.05
N ASP A 600 -22.44 48.15 39.31
CA ASP A 600 -22.40 48.13 37.83
C ASP A 600 -21.35 49.10 37.25
N ALA A 601 -21.09 50.24 37.91
CA ALA A 601 -20.11 51.22 37.44
C ALA A 601 -18.67 50.75 37.71
N GLN A 602 -18.42 50.16 38.86
CA GLN A 602 -17.13 49.56 39.22
C GLN A 602 -16.84 48.33 38.37
N ARG A 603 -17.87 47.55 38.00
CA ARG A 603 -17.75 46.37 37.13
C ARG A 603 -17.24 46.73 35.73
N GLU A 604 -17.76 47.80 35.14
CA GLU A 604 -17.27 48.32 33.84
C GLU A 604 -15.80 48.76 33.93
N VAL A 605 -15.41 49.45 35.00
CA VAL A 605 -14.02 49.88 35.21
C VAL A 605 -13.07 48.67 35.28
N VAL A 606 -13.45 47.62 36.01
CA VAL A 606 -12.64 46.39 36.13
C VAL A 606 -12.59 45.61 34.81
N ARG A 607 -13.68 45.61 34.04
CA ARG A 607 -13.73 45.03 32.69
C ARG A 607 -12.73 45.70 31.76
N ASP A 608 -12.76 47.03 31.68
CA ASP A 608 -11.83 47.81 30.84
C ASP A 608 -10.37 47.63 31.29
N SER A 609 -10.14 47.54 32.60
CA SER A 609 -8.82 47.26 33.16
C SER A 609 -8.28 45.89 32.75
N ALA A 610 -9.12 44.84 32.78
CA ALA A 610 -8.71 43.50 32.35
C ALA A 610 -8.32 43.45 30.85
N LYS A 611 -9.09 44.13 29.99
CA LYS A 611 -8.78 44.25 28.54
C LYS A 611 -7.47 45.00 28.29
N ARG A 612 -7.27 46.13 28.97
CA ARG A 612 -6.03 46.92 28.87
C ARG A 612 -4.83 46.15 29.37
N LEU A 613 -4.96 45.42 30.48
CA LEU A 613 -3.87 44.64 31.05
C LEU A 613 -3.37 43.58 30.07
N LEU A 614 -4.28 42.81 29.44
CA LEU A 614 -3.89 41.78 28.48
C LEU A 614 -3.19 42.36 27.25
N ALA A 615 -3.68 43.48 26.72
CA ALA A 615 -3.04 44.16 25.60
C ALA A 615 -1.58 44.56 25.90
N HIS A 616 -1.29 45.04 27.13
CA HIS A 616 0.07 45.38 27.54
C HIS A 616 0.95 44.16 27.85
N LEU A 617 0.33 43.02 28.19
CA LEU A 617 1.04 41.78 28.49
C LEU A 617 1.49 41.03 27.25
N HIS A 618 0.67 40.98 26.18
CA HIS A 618 1.06 40.33 24.91
C HIS A 618 2.34 40.91 24.32
N ASP A 619 2.57 42.21 24.46
CA ASP A 619 3.82 42.86 24.01
C ASP A 619 5.07 42.41 24.78
N LYS A 620 4.90 41.85 25.99
CA LYS A 620 5.99 41.48 26.90
C LYS A 620 6.21 39.97 27.02
N LEU A 621 5.25 39.16 26.60
CA LEU A 621 5.30 37.69 26.61
C LEU A 621 6.08 37.15 25.39
N VAL A 622 7.40 37.41 25.36
CA VAL A 622 8.33 36.97 24.30
C VAL A 622 8.95 35.59 24.58
N LEU A 623 9.64 35.01 23.60
CA LEU A 623 10.29 33.70 23.71
C LEU A 623 11.29 33.62 24.90
N ASP A 624 11.19 32.56 25.70
CA ASP A 624 11.91 32.33 26.98
C ASP A 624 11.65 33.37 28.10
N TRP A 625 10.49 34.04 28.14
CA TRP A 625 10.20 35.07 29.14
C TRP A 625 10.19 34.58 30.61
N ARG A 626 9.90 33.30 30.88
CA ARG A 626 9.93 32.73 32.25
C ARG A 626 11.34 32.37 32.71
N ARG A 627 12.26 32.15 31.77
CA ARG A 627 13.67 31.83 32.06
C ARG A 627 14.50 33.08 32.37
N LYS A 628 14.09 34.23 31.86
CA LYS A 628 14.79 35.51 32.05
C LYS A 628 14.19 36.26 33.25
N ALA A 629 14.91 36.27 34.38
CA ALA A 629 14.49 36.96 35.59
C ALA A 629 14.10 38.44 35.38
N ALA A 630 14.76 39.13 34.43
CA ALA A 630 14.42 40.51 34.06
C ALA A 630 13.03 40.62 33.41
N THR A 631 12.70 39.75 32.46
CA THR A 631 11.42 39.74 31.75
C THR A 631 10.27 39.29 32.66
N THR A 632 10.51 38.30 33.52
CA THR A 632 9.53 37.88 34.54
C THR A 632 9.22 39.00 35.54
N ALA A 633 10.23 39.75 35.98
CA ALA A 633 10.03 40.92 36.85
C ALA A 633 9.29 42.06 36.12
N GLU A 634 9.55 42.23 34.83
CA GLU A 634 8.88 43.22 33.99
C GLU A 634 7.39 42.92 33.80
N VAL A 635 7.02 41.64 33.58
CA VAL A 635 5.62 41.18 33.52
C VAL A 635 4.91 41.47 34.84
N ARG A 636 5.52 41.12 35.98
CA ARG A 636 4.95 41.40 37.32
C ARG A 636 4.75 42.89 37.58
N THR A 637 5.72 43.70 37.18
CA THR A 637 5.65 45.17 37.33
C THR A 637 4.54 45.75 36.45
N THR A 638 4.41 45.28 35.21
CA THR A 638 3.35 45.71 34.28
C THR A 638 1.95 45.40 34.82
N ILE A 639 1.75 44.20 35.39
CA ILE A 639 0.49 43.84 36.04
C ILE A 639 0.17 44.82 37.17
N ARG A 640 1.14 45.15 38.01
CA ARG A 640 0.95 46.07 39.13
C ARG A 640 0.62 47.49 38.66
N ASP A 641 1.39 48.02 37.71
CA ASP A 641 1.26 49.41 37.26
C ASP A 641 -0.07 49.65 36.53
N VAL A 642 -0.51 48.70 35.70
CA VAL A 642 -1.80 48.80 34.99
C VAL A 642 -2.97 48.68 35.95
N LEU A 643 -2.92 47.74 36.91
CA LEU A 643 -3.99 47.59 37.88
C LEU A 643 -4.05 48.77 38.88
N ASP A 644 -2.92 49.37 39.27
CA ASP A 644 -2.88 50.54 40.18
C ASP A 644 -3.45 51.81 39.51
N ALA A 645 -3.25 51.95 38.20
CA ALA A 645 -3.79 53.07 37.43
C ALA A 645 -5.32 52.97 37.23
N ASP A 646 -5.85 51.75 37.13
CA ASP A 646 -7.19 51.49 36.64
C ASP A 646 -8.19 51.06 37.73
N LEU A 647 -7.75 50.40 38.80
CA LEU A 647 -8.63 49.91 39.86
C LEU A 647 -8.91 50.99 40.92
N PRO A 648 -10.17 51.15 41.38
CA PRO A 648 -10.50 52.11 42.43
C PRO A 648 -10.02 51.64 43.82
N ALA A 649 -9.59 52.59 44.67
CA ALA A 649 -9.11 52.31 46.03
C ALA A 649 -10.18 51.71 46.97
N ASP A 650 -11.47 51.91 46.66
CA ASP A 650 -12.61 51.21 47.25
C ASP A 650 -13.34 50.54 46.08
N PRO A 651 -13.43 49.19 46.00
CA PRO A 651 -13.31 48.21 47.09
C PRO A 651 -12.01 47.38 47.13
N TYR A 652 -10.89 47.89 46.60
CA TYR A 652 -9.58 47.21 46.60
C TYR A 652 -8.59 47.82 47.63
N PRO A 653 -8.66 47.43 48.92
CA PRO A 653 -7.66 47.85 49.90
C PRO A 653 -6.26 47.29 49.55
N PRO A 654 -5.17 47.89 50.04
CA PRO A 654 -3.80 47.50 49.64
C PRO A 654 -3.48 45.99 49.77
N GLU A 655 -3.96 45.34 50.83
CA GLU A 655 -3.77 43.89 51.02
C GLU A 655 -4.50 43.05 49.97
N MET A 656 -5.72 43.47 49.58
CA MET A 656 -6.49 42.79 48.54
C MET A 656 -5.88 43.04 47.16
N PHE A 657 -5.48 44.28 46.88
CA PHE A 657 -4.82 44.65 45.64
C PHE A 657 -3.57 43.80 45.38
N ASP A 658 -2.70 43.65 46.38
CA ASP A 658 -1.49 42.83 46.29
C ASP A 658 -1.82 41.34 46.04
N ALA A 659 -2.88 40.82 46.66
CA ALA A 659 -3.36 39.46 46.42
C ALA A 659 -3.90 39.26 45.00
N LYS A 660 -4.62 40.25 44.45
CA LYS A 660 -5.14 40.23 43.08
C LYS A 660 -4.03 40.29 42.04
N VAL A 661 -3.03 41.17 42.23
CA VAL A 661 -1.83 41.25 41.39
C VAL A 661 -1.10 39.91 41.37
N GLN A 662 -0.94 39.26 42.53
CA GLN A 662 -0.28 37.96 42.62
C GLN A 662 -1.08 36.87 41.90
N ALA A 663 -2.41 36.81 42.10
CA ALA A 663 -3.25 35.81 41.45
C ALA A 663 -3.26 35.94 39.91
N VAL A 664 -3.29 37.17 39.39
CA VAL A 664 -3.18 37.41 37.95
C VAL A 664 -1.79 37.01 37.44
N PHE A 665 -0.71 37.35 38.17
CA PHE A 665 0.64 36.95 37.78
C PHE A 665 0.81 35.42 37.74
N ASP A 666 0.33 34.70 38.75
CA ASP A 666 0.43 33.24 38.81
C ASP A 666 -0.34 32.56 37.66
N HIS A 667 -1.51 33.11 37.32
CA HIS A 667 -2.28 32.66 36.15
C HIS A 667 -1.51 32.86 34.84
N ILE A 668 -0.93 34.04 34.61
CA ILE A 668 -0.13 34.32 33.40
C ILE A 668 1.09 33.40 33.31
N VAL A 669 1.79 33.11 34.42
CA VAL A 669 2.93 32.17 34.42
C VAL A 669 2.48 30.74 34.05
N SER A 670 1.29 30.33 34.48
CA SER A 670 0.71 29.02 34.17
C SER A 670 0.11 28.94 32.77
N ALA A 671 -0.44 30.03 32.25
CA ALA A 671 -1.22 30.08 31.01
C ALA A 671 -0.36 30.24 29.74
N TYR A 672 0.84 30.81 29.85
CA TYR A 672 1.74 31.07 28.70
C TYR A 672 3.07 30.32 28.83
N GLY A 673 3.42 29.61 27.77
CA GLY A 673 4.67 28.87 27.60
C GLY A 673 5.86 29.75 27.22
N ASP A 674 7.06 29.16 27.23
CA ASP A 674 8.30 29.83 26.79
C ASP A 674 8.50 29.80 25.27
N ASP A 675 7.68 29.01 24.56
CA ASP A 675 7.72 28.72 23.13
C ASP A 675 6.64 29.48 22.33
N GLY A 676 5.91 30.39 22.97
CA GLY A 676 4.79 31.12 22.37
C GLY A 676 3.46 30.36 22.39
N SER A 677 3.41 29.16 22.99
CA SER A 677 2.16 28.45 23.24
C SER A 677 1.38 29.09 24.39
N SER A 678 0.05 29.08 24.31
CA SER A 678 -0.83 29.49 25.42
C SER A 678 -2.01 28.54 25.57
N VAL A 679 -2.63 28.54 26.75
CA VAL A 679 -3.90 27.81 26.99
C VAL A 679 -5.09 28.38 26.20
N TYR A 680 -4.90 29.52 25.50
CA TYR A 680 -5.91 30.24 24.71
C TYR A 680 -5.70 30.15 23.19
N SER A 681 -4.53 29.72 22.72
CA SER A 681 -4.24 29.56 21.29
C SER A 681 -4.96 28.33 20.73
N GLY A 682 -6.18 28.53 20.21
CA GLY A 682 -6.99 27.44 19.62
C GLY A 682 -8.41 27.78 19.14
N HIS A 683 -8.92 29.02 19.24
CA HIS A 683 -10.24 29.37 18.69
C HIS A 683 -10.31 30.83 18.23
N ASP A 684 -10.29 31.03 16.91
CA ASP A 684 -10.80 32.25 16.27
C ASP A 684 -11.53 31.83 14.97
N LEU A 685 -12.79 31.42 15.11
CA LEU A 685 -13.70 31.26 13.97
C LEU A 685 -14.42 32.60 13.78
N GLY A 686 -13.84 33.43 12.91
CA GLY A 686 -14.48 34.65 12.43
C GLY A 686 -15.78 34.35 11.69
N ALA A 687 -16.84 35.05 12.08
CA ALA A 687 -18.07 35.14 11.31
C ALA A 687 -17.85 35.89 9.98
N PRO A 688 -18.58 35.53 8.92
CA PRO A 688 -19.03 36.52 7.96
C PRO A 688 -20.56 36.67 7.96
N ALA A 689 -20.97 37.92 7.82
CA ALA A 689 -22.34 38.37 7.80
C ALA A 689 -23.12 37.96 6.53
N GLY A 690 -24.35 37.49 6.76
CA GLY A 690 -25.60 37.64 5.99
C GLY A 690 -25.62 37.78 4.46
N GLY A 691 -26.48 36.96 3.82
CA GLY A 691 -27.03 37.25 2.48
C GLY A 691 -27.89 36.11 1.89
N SER A 692 -29.17 36.08 2.24
CA SER A 692 -30.20 35.17 1.72
C SER A 692 -30.45 35.29 0.21
N GLY A 693 -30.61 34.16 -0.48
CA GLY A 693 -31.15 34.10 -1.84
C GLY A 693 -31.41 32.67 -2.31
N VAL A 694 -32.54 32.07 -1.92
CA VAL A 694 -33.00 30.77 -2.43
C VAL A 694 -33.55 30.97 -3.85
N ALA A 695 -32.88 30.42 -4.85
CA ALA A 695 -33.43 30.20 -6.18
C ALA A 695 -33.70 28.70 -6.36
N VAL A 696 -34.97 28.32 -6.41
CA VAL A 696 -35.43 26.98 -6.76
C VAL A 696 -35.14 26.74 -8.25
N LEU A 697 -34.22 25.85 -8.56
CA LEU A 697 -34.05 25.28 -9.91
C LEU A 697 -34.72 23.92 -9.94
N ALA A 698 -35.64 23.75 -10.89
CA ALA A 698 -36.43 22.56 -11.10
C ALA A 698 -35.56 21.34 -11.43
N SER A 699 -35.92 20.19 -10.86
CA SER A 699 -35.33 18.87 -11.16
C SER A 699 -35.52 18.53 -12.65
N PRO A 700 -34.50 17.99 -13.33
CA PRO A 700 -34.61 17.63 -14.73
C PRO A 700 -35.45 16.36 -14.92
N ASP A 701 -36.22 16.35 -16.00
CA ASP A 701 -37.05 15.23 -16.45
C ASP A 701 -36.15 14.07 -16.90
N LEU A 702 -36.08 13.01 -16.08
CA LEU A 702 -35.19 11.87 -16.27
C LEU A 702 -35.45 11.14 -17.60
N ASP A 703 -36.71 11.10 -18.05
CA ASP A 703 -37.09 10.35 -19.24
C ASP A 703 -36.49 10.98 -20.52
N ALA A 704 -36.42 12.32 -20.57
CA ALA A 704 -35.80 13.06 -21.66
C ALA A 704 -34.25 12.92 -21.69
N ILE A 705 -33.62 12.70 -20.54
CA ILE A 705 -32.17 12.46 -20.43
C ILE A 705 -31.83 11.03 -20.89
N THR A 706 -32.62 10.03 -20.50
CA THR A 706 -32.41 8.64 -20.93
C THR A 706 -32.50 8.48 -22.45
N GLU A 707 -33.48 9.10 -23.10
CA GLU A 707 -33.65 8.99 -24.55
C GLU A 707 -32.49 9.69 -25.30
N GLY A 708 -32.02 10.83 -24.79
CA GLY A 708 -30.86 11.55 -25.34
C GLY A 708 -29.51 10.84 -25.14
N VAL A 709 -29.35 10.09 -24.04
CA VAL A 709 -28.14 9.26 -23.79
C VAL A 709 -28.12 8.04 -24.70
N VAL A 710 -29.27 7.39 -24.93
CA VAL A 710 -29.37 6.24 -25.83
C VAL A 710 -29.09 6.62 -27.29
N GLU A 711 -29.58 7.78 -27.74
CA GLU A 711 -29.23 8.31 -29.06
C GLU A 711 -27.72 8.60 -29.16
N ARG A 712 -27.14 9.33 -28.18
CA ARG A 712 -25.69 9.62 -28.19
C ARG A 712 -24.79 8.39 -28.16
N ILE A 713 -25.17 7.33 -27.46
CA ILE A 713 -24.42 6.05 -27.47
C ILE A 713 -24.39 5.42 -28.87
N ARG A 714 -25.44 5.63 -29.69
CA ARG A 714 -25.51 5.08 -31.06
C ARG A 714 -24.67 5.85 -32.06
N VAL A 715 -24.43 7.14 -31.85
CA VAL A 715 -23.73 8.01 -32.80
C VAL A 715 -22.31 8.38 -32.39
N ASP A 716 -21.97 8.31 -31.10
CA ASP A 716 -20.66 8.72 -30.57
C ASP A 716 -19.94 7.54 -29.88
N ALA A 717 -18.99 6.95 -30.62
CA ALA A 717 -18.20 5.81 -30.17
C ALA A 717 -17.32 6.12 -28.95
N ALA A 718 -16.88 7.37 -28.77
CA ALA A 718 -16.06 7.77 -27.62
C ALA A 718 -16.92 7.89 -26.35
N PHE A 719 -18.15 8.37 -26.50
CA PHE A 719 -19.13 8.42 -25.41
C PHE A 719 -19.61 7.02 -25.01
N ALA A 720 -19.90 6.15 -25.98
CA ALA A 720 -20.24 4.74 -25.73
C ALA A 720 -19.14 4.00 -24.96
N SER A 721 -17.87 4.27 -25.28
CA SER A 721 -16.71 3.66 -24.61
C SER A 721 -16.58 4.10 -23.15
N LYS A 722 -16.84 5.38 -22.84
CA LYS A 722 -16.87 5.89 -21.47
C LYS A 722 -18.00 5.29 -20.64
N VAL A 723 -19.19 5.15 -21.23
CA VAL A 723 -20.36 4.53 -20.55
C VAL A 723 -20.09 3.05 -20.27
N ALA A 724 -19.45 2.33 -21.21
CA ALA A 724 -19.05 0.93 -21.01
C ALA A 724 -17.98 0.75 -19.92
N ALA A 725 -17.05 1.70 -19.78
CA ALA A 725 -16.05 1.72 -18.73
C ALA A 725 -16.66 1.95 -17.34
N GLN A 726 -17.68 2.82 -17.22
CA GLN A 726 -18.39 3.05 -15.96
C GLN A 726 -19.31 1.90 -15.54
N LEU A 727 -19.83 1.11 -16.49
CA LEU A 727 -20.69 -0.06 -16.20
C LEU A 727 -19.90 -1.36 -15.92
N GLY A 728 -18.57 -1.30 -15.81
CA GLY A 728 -17.75 -2.44 -15.39
C GLY A 728 -17.68 -3.60 -16.39
N VAL A 729 -17.93 -3.36 -17.68
CA VAL A 729 -17.93 -4.40 -18.74
C VAL A 729 -16.55 -4.55 -19.43
N ALA A 730 -15.50 -3.93 -18.88
CA ALA A 730 -14.16 -3.90 -19.48
C ALA A 730 -13.29 -5.08 -18.97
N GLY A 731 -13.36 -6.21 -19.66
CA GLY A 731 -12.59 -7.42 -19.30
C GLY A 731 -12.65 -8.57 -20.31
N GLY A 732 -12.95 -8.30 -21.58
CA GLY A 732 -12.81 -9.28 -22.66
C GLY A 732 -12.31 -8.55 -23.88
N SER A 733 -11.22 -9.04 -24.48
CA SER A 733 -10.55 -8.56 -25.71
C SER A 733 -11.12 -7.22 -26.17
N ALA A 734 -10.40 -6.11 -25.95
CA ALA A 734 -10.70 -4.82 -26.56
C ALA A 734 -11.33 -5.08 -27.94
N LEU A 735 -12.58 -4.67 -28.13
CA LEU A 735 -13.35 -4.99 -29.34
C LEU A 735 -12.68 -4.25 -30.49
N ARG A 736 -11.59 -4.81 -31.01
CA ARG A 736 -10.90 -4.36 -32.22
C ARG A 736 -11.99 -4.12 -33.24
N THR A 737 -12.06 -2.94 -33.83
CA THR A 737 -13.13 -2.66 -34.79
C THR A 737 -13.06 -3.67 -35.92
N VAL A 738 -14.16 -3.89 -36.65
CA VAL A 738 -14.14 -4.80 -37.80
C VAL A 738 -13.05 -4.41 -38.81
N ALA A 739 -12.81 -3.10 -38.98
CA ALA A 739 -11.73 -2.58 -39.81
C ALA A 739 -10.34 -2.95 -39.28
N GLU A 740 -10.10 -2.85 -37.97
CA GLU A 740 -8.83 -3.28 -37.34
C GLU A 740 -8.62 -4.80 -37.41
N LEU A 741 -9.69 -5.59 -37.30
CA LEU A 741 -9.62 -7.05 -37.43
C LEU A 741 -9.26 -7.45 -38.86
N ILE A 742 -9.85 -6.80 -39.88
CA ILE A 742 -9.56 -7.08 -41.30
C ILE A 742 -8.17 -6.57 -41.69
N ALA A 743 -7.67 -5.50 -41.06
CA ALA A 743 -6.35 -4.94 -41.35
C ALA A 743 -5.19 -5.87 -40.92
N ASN A 744 -5.41 -6.74 -39.94
CA ASN A 744 -4.43 -7.71 -39.45
C ASN A 744 -4.57 -9.07 -40.15
N ASP A 745 -3.50 -9.87 -40.16
CA ASP A 745 -3.56 -11.24 -40.72
C ASP A 745 -4.31 -12.20 -39.78
N GLU A 746 -4.83 -13.31 -40.32
CA GLU A 746 -5.37 -14.40 -39.49
C GLU A 746 -4.30 -14.90 -38.53
N ASP A 747 -4.62 -14.91 -37.23
CA ASP A 747 -3.70 -15.26 -36.16
C ASP A 747 -4.35 -16.28 -35.20
N PHE A 748 -3.80 -16.41 -33.99
CA PHE A 748 -4.33 -17.32 -32.98
C PHE A 748 -5.69 -16.89 -32.41
N ALA A 749 -6.08 -15.63 -32.57
CA ALA A 749 -7.30 -15.04 -32.04
C ALA A 749 -8.27 -14.55 -33.12
N VAL A 750 -7.89 -14.54 -34.40
CA VAL A 750 -8.73 -14.05 -35.52
C VAL A 750 -8.74 -15.04 -36.68
N GLU A 751 -9.92 -15.34 -37.21
CA GLU A 751 -10.12 -16.20 -38.39
C GLU A 751 -11.19 -15.59 -39.33
N PHE A 752 -10.98 -15.69 -40.65
CA PHE A 752 -11.91 -15.24 -41.67
C PHE A 752 -12.59 -16.42 -42.38
N LYS A 753 -13.85 -16.21 -42.80
CA LYS A 753 -14.62 -17.12 -43.63
C LYS A 753 -15.39 -16.32 -44.67
N SER A 754 -15.21 -16.64 -45.95
CA SER A 754 -15.88 -15.95 -47.05
C SER A 754 -17.41 -16.03 -46.95
N THR A 755 -17.93 -17.18 -46.49
CA THR A 755 -19.36 -17.50 -46.39
C THR A 755 -19.56 -18.57 -45.30
N ALA A 756 -20.77 -18.66 -44.74
CA ALA A 756 -21.08 -19.70 -43.73
C ALA A 756 -21.75 -20.95 -44.32
N ARG A 757 -22.51 -20.82 -45.42
CA ARG A 757 -23.39 -21.89 -45.93
C ARG A 757 -23.27 -22.15 -47.43
N TRP A 758 -22.56 -21.28 -48.14
CA TRP A 758 -22.48 -21.29 -49.60
C TRP A 758 -21.05 -21.53 -50.09
N ASP A 759 -20.85 -22.53 -50.94
CA ASP A 759 -19.55 -22.71 -51.59
C ASP A 759 -19.46 -21.81 -52.83
N LEU A 760 -18.57 -20.82 -52.78
CA LEU A 760 -18.36 -19.87 -53.88
C LEU A 760 -17.76 -20.51 -55.13
N ARG A 761 -17.04 -21.63 -55.00
CA ARG A 761 -16.42 -22.34 -56.13
C ARG A 761 -17.41 -23.25 -56.84
N GLU A 762 -18.24 -23.95 -56.07
CA GLU A 762 -19.23 -24.90 -56.60
C GLU A 762 -20.62 -24.28 -56.84
N ALA A 763 -20.81 -23.01 -56.47
CA ALA A 763 -22.05 -22.26 -56.57
C ALA A 763 -23.28 -23.01 -56.03
N ARG A 764 -23.11 -23.69 -54.89
CA ARG A 764 -24.16 -24.48 -54.23
C ARG A 764 -24.03 -24.43 -52.71
N PRO A 765 -25.12 -24.71 -51.96
CA PRO A 765 -25.04 -24.85 -50.51
C PRO A 765 -24.14 -26.02 -50.11
N SER A 766 -23.33 -25.82 -49.07
CA SER A 766 -22.37 -26.83 -48.62
C SER A 766 -22.37 -26.94 -47.09
N LYS A 767 -22.67 -28.14 -46.60
CA LYS A 767 -22.52 -28.47 -45.17
C LYS A 767 -21.07 -28.39 -44.69
N VAL A 768 -20.11 -28.47 -45.60
CA VAL A 768 -18.69 -28.33 -45.29
C VAL A 768 -18.37 -26.91 -44.82
N MET A 769 -19.08 -25.90 -45.36
CA MET A 769 -18.93 -24.51 -44.90
C MET A 769 -19.53 -24.31 -43.52
N GLU A 770 -20.70 -24.92 -43.25
CA GLU A 770 -21.33 -24.90 -41.93
C GLU A 770 -20.43 -25.56 -40.87
N ASP A 771 -19.84 -26.73 -41.20
CA ASP A 771 -18.88 -27.42 -40.34
C ASP A 771 -17.59 -26.62 -40.11
N ALA A 772 -17.16 -25.80 -41.08
CA ALA A 772 -15.97 -24.96 -40.93
C ALA A 772 -16.17 -23.86 -39.88
N VAL A 773 -17.38 -23.30 -39.79
CA VAL A 773 -17.76 -22.33 -38.74
C VAL A 773 -17.75 -23.02 -37.37
N VAL A 774 -18.39 -24.19 -37.26
CA VAL A 774 -18.40 -24.99 -36.02
C VAL A 774 -16.98 -25.32 -35.56
N LYS A 775 -16.13 -25.77 -36.48
CA LYS A 775 -14.73 -26.09 -36.22
C LYS A 775 -13.99 -24.90 -35.62
N THR A 776 -14.09 -23.73 -36.22
CA THR A 776 -13.40 -22.52 -35.74
C THR A 776 -13.91 -22.12 -34.35
N VAL A 777 -15.23 -22.08 -34.14
CA VAL A 777 -15.81 -21.71 -32.84
C VAL A 777 -15.41 -22.70 -31.74
N ALA A 778 -15.45 -24.01 -32.02
CA ALA A 778 -14.99 -25.03 -31.08
C ALA A 778 -13.49 -24.91 -30.77
N GLY A 779 -12.67 -24.59 -31.77
CA GLY A 779 -11.25 -24.31 -31.60
C GLY A 779 -11.02 -23.17 -30.61
N PHE A 780 -11.68 -22.03 -30.80
CA PHE A 780 -11.56 -20.88 -29.91
C PHE A 780 -12.08 -21.17 -28.49
N LEU A 781 -13.20 -21.90 -28.35
CA LEU A 781 -13.72 -22.32 -27.04
C LEU A 781 -12.73 -23.17 -26.25
N ASN A 782 -11.96 -24.02 -26.94
CA ASN A 782 -10.97 -24.92 -26.35
C ASN A 782 -9.57 -24.33 -26.20
N THR A 783 -9.31 -23.12 -26.71
CA THR A 783 -8.04 -22.40 -26.51
C THR A 783 -8.29 -21.10 -25.74
N ASP A 784 -7.73 -19.96 -26.17
CA ASP A 784 -7.79 -18.67 -25.48
C ASP A 784 -8.98 -17.78 -25.89
N GLY A 785 -9.92 -18.30 -26.68
CA GLY A 785 -10.97 -17.51 -27.30
C GLY A 785 -10.52 -16.84 -28.62
N GLY A 786 -11.39 -16.01 -29.20
CA GLY A 786 -11.09 -15.31 -30.45
C GLY A 786 -12.31 -14.70 -31.15
N SER A 787 -12.08 -14.08 -32.30
CA SER A 787 -13.09 -13.47 -33.17
C SER A 787 -13.09 -14.15 -34.54
N LEU A 788 -14.27 -14.62 -34.97
CA LEU A 788 -14.50 -15.14 -36.32
C LEU A 788 -15.26 -14.09 -37.14
N LEU A 789 -14.73 -13.73 -38.31
CA LEU A 789 -15.44 -12.90 -39.29
C LEU A 789 -15.97 -13.74 -40.44
N ILE A 790 -17.28 -13.66 -40.68
CA ILE A 790 -18.00 -14.34 -41.77
C ILE A 790 -18.44 -13.29 -42.79
N GLY A 791 -18.13 -13.49 -44.06
CA GLY A 791 -18.28 -12.51 -45.13
C GLY A 791 -16.96 -11.84 -45.54
N VAL A 792 -15.81 -12.36 -45.07
CA VAL A 792 -14.46 -11.86 -45.40
C VAL A 792 -13.64 -13.00 -46.00
N GLY A 793 -13.08 -12.78 -47.18
CA GLY A 793 -12.24 -13.74 -47.87
C GLY A 793 -10.82 -13.83 -47.31
N PRO A 794 -10.06 -14.87 -47.70
CA PRO A 794 -8.68 -15.08 -47.23
C PRO A 794 -7.73 -13.95 -47.65
N ASP A 795 -8.02 -13.26 -48.75
CA ASP A 795 -7.25 -12.10 -49.23
C ASP A 795 -7.74 -10.76 -48.62
N ARG A 796 -8.56 -10.81 -47.56
CA ARG A 796 -9.20 -9.66 -46.89
C ARG A 796 -10.27 -8.95 -47.71
N GLU A 797 -10.73 -9.57 -48.81
CA GLU A 797 -11.83 -9.06 -49.61
C GLU A 797 -13.18 -9.21 -48.89
N VAL A 798 -13.99 -8.15 -48.87
CA VAL A 798 -15.32 -8.19 -48.25
C VAL A 798 -16.31 -8.82 -49.23
N VAL A 799 -16.67 -10.09 -48.98
CA VAL A 799 -17.62 -10.86 -49.77
C VAL A 799 -19.06 -10.50 -49.38
N GLY A 800 -19.33 -10.36 -48.07
CA GLY A 800 -20.65 -10.10 -47.49
C GLY A 800 -21.50 -11.37 -47.28
N LEU A 801 -22.65 -11.20 -46.64
CA LEU A 801 -23.60 -12.29 -46.29
C LEU A 801 -24.71 -12.52 -47.33
N ASP A 802 -24.68 -11.84 -48.48
CA ASP A 802 -25.73 -11.91 -49.51
C ASP A 802 -25.98 -13.34 -50.02
N HIS A 803 -24.94 -14.18 -50.04
CA HIS A 803 -25.06 -15.59 -50.42
C HIS A 803 -25.71 -16.47 -49.33
N ASP A 804 -25.67 -16.03 -48.07
CA ASP A 804 -26.15 -16.78 -46.90
C ASP A 804 -27.60 -16.39 -46.52
N TYR A 805 -28.01 -15.14 -46.73
CA TYR A 805 -29.34 -14.61 -46.39
C TYR A 805 -30.54 -15.36 -47.00
N PRO A 806 -30.53 -15.80 -48.28
CA PRO A 806 -31.65 -16.53 -48.85
C PRO A 806 -31.99 -17.85 -48.13
N ARG A 807 -31.07 -18.36 -47.29
CA ARG A 807 -31.17 -19.66 -46.59
C ARG A 807 -31.61 -19.55 -45.14
N VAL A 808 -31.79 -18.34 -44.62
CA VAL A 808 -32.22 -18.09 -43.24
C VAL A 808 -33.60 -17.43 -43.22
N LYS A 809 -34.29 -17.51 -42.08
CA LYS A 809 -35.62 -16.92 -41.90
C LYS A 809 -35.63 -16.10 -40.61
N PRO A 810 -35.92 -14.79 -40.65
CA PRO A 810 -36.07 -13.92 -41.84
C PRO A 810 -34.80 -13.85 -42.72
N GLN A 811 -34.92 -13.45 -44.00
CA GLN A 811 -33.78 -13.35 -44.93
C GLN A 811 -32.99 -12.06 -44.72
N ASN A 812 -32.45 -11.88 -43.52
CA ASN A 812 -31.71 -10.70 -43.09
C ASN A 812 -30.70 -11.08 -41.99
N GLY A 813 -29.96 -10.09 -41.49
CA GLY A 813 -28.99 -10.26 -40.41
C GLY A 813 -29.53 -10.99 -39.17
N ASP A 814 -30.73 -10.64 -38.71
CA ASP A 814 -31.35 -11.26 -37.52
C ASP A 814 -31.64 -12.75 -37.74
N GLY A 815 -32.18 -13.11 -38.90
CA GLY A 815 -32.41 -14.51 -39.24
C GLY A 815 -31.10 -15.28 -39.40
N PHE A 816 -30.02 -14.63 -39.84
CA PHE A 816 -28.69 -15.24 -39.92
C PHE A 816 -28.13 -15.53 -38.53
N VAL A 817 -28.19 -14.58 -37.61
CA VAL A 817 -27.74 -14.76 -36.21
C VAL A 817 -28.56 -15.85 -35.51
N ASN A 818 -29.88 -15.88 -35.72
CA ASN A 818 -30.75 -16.93 -35.16
C ASN A 818 -30.39 -18.33 -35.68
N TRP A 819 -30.16 -18.44 -36.99
CA TRP A 819 -29.70 -19.70 -37.59
C TRP A 819 -28.34 -20.11 -37.02
N LEU A 820 -27.37 -19.19 -36.98
CA LEU A 820 -26.03 -19.45 -36.50
C LEU A 820 -26.04 -19.91 -35.04
N THR A 821 -26.83 -19.24 -34.19
CA THR A 821 -27.00 -19.60 -32.77
C THR A 821 -27.60 -21.00 -32.64
N THR A 822 -28.65 -21.30 -33.41
CA THR A 822 -29.29 -22.63 -33.41
C THR A 822 -28.32 -23.72 -33.89
N HIS A 823 -27.56 -23.42 -34.94
CA HIS A 823 -26.60 -24.33 -35.53
C HIS A 823 -25.44 -24.64 -34.57
N LEU A 824 -24.85 -23.61 -33.97
CA LEU A 824 -23.81 -23.76 -32.95
C LEU A 824 -24.38 -24.50 -31.72
N THR A 825 -25.63 -24.25 -31.32
CA THR A 825 -26.24 -24.90 -30.14
C THR A 825 -26.35 -26.41 -30.35
N GLY A 826 -26.74 -26.83 -31.55
CA GLY A 826 -26.78 -28.25 -31.92
C GLY A 826 -25.39 -28.88 -32.07
N ALA A 827 -24.36 -28.09 -32.32
CA ALA A 827 -23.00 -28.56 -32.62
C ALA A 827 -22.07 -28.61 -31.41
N VAL A 828 -22.08 -27.59 -30.53
CA VAL A 828 -21.19 -27.49 -29.35
C VAL A 828 -21.94 -27.50 -28.01
N GLY A 829 -23.27 -27.47 -28.03
CA GLY A 829 -24.12 -27.53 -26.84
C GLY A 829 -24.48 -26.16 -26.24
N HIS A 830 -25.59 -26.13 -25.49
CA HIS A 830 -26.19 -24.91 -24.93
C HIS A 830 -25.22 -24.09 -24.06
N THR A 831 -24.51 -24.75 -23.14
CA THR A 831 -23.58 -24.08 -22.22
C THR A 831 -22.41 -23.42 -22.94
N ALA A 832 -21.91 -24.05 -24.01
CA ALA A 832 -20.77 -23.54 -24.77
C ALA A 832 -21.17 -22.37 -25.67
N VAL A 833 -22.37 -22.40 -26.28
CA VAL A 833 -22.87 -21.30 -27.14
C VAL A 833 -23.10 -20.01 -26.37
N MET A 834 -23.46 -20.08 -25.08
CA MET A 834 -23.59 -18.88 -24.23
C MET A 834 -22.30 -18.06 -24.12
N ARG A 835 -21.14 -18.65 -24.47
CA ARG A 835 -19.84 -17.98 -24.54
C ARG A 835 -19.56 -17.34 -25.91
N THR A 836 -20.52 -17.35 -26.83
CA THR A 836 -20.41 -16.73 -28.15
C THR A 836 -21.32 -15.51 -28.26
N ARG A 837 -20.86 -14.46 -28.95
CA ARG A 837 -21.64 -13.26 -29.26
C ARG A 837 -21.53 -12.95 -30.74
N ALA A 838 -22.61 -13.18 -31.49
CA ALA A 838 -22.68 -12.87 -32.92
C ALA A 838 -23.33 -11.49 -33.16
N ARG A 839 -22.73 -10.67 -34.03
CA ARG A 839 -23.25 -9.35 -34.43
C ARG A 839 -23.10 -9.15 -35.93
N ILE A 840 -24.03 -8.42 -36.52
CA ILE A 840 -23.96 -7.99 -37.92
C ILE A 840 -23.39 -6.58 -37.97
N SER A 841 -22.45 -6.35 -38.88
CA SER A 841 -21.80 -5.07 -39.09
C SER A 841 -21.66 -4.77 -40.57
N VAL A 842 -21.84 -3.52 -40.96
CA VAL A 842 -21.63 -3.07 -42.34
C VAL A 842 -20.17 -2.65 -42.52
N HIS A 843 -19.48 -3.22 -43.50
CA HIS A 843 -18.13 -2.84 -43.90
C HIS A 843 -18.06 -2.79 -45.43
N ASP A 844 -17.51 -1.70 -45.99
CA ASP A 844 -17.51 -1.43 -47.44
C ASP A 844 -18.87 -1.62 -48.14
N GLY A 845 -19.95 -1.21 -47.47
CA GLY A 845 -21.31 -1.29 -48.00
C GLY A 845 -21.92 -2.70 -48.01
N LYS A 846 -21.25 -3.69 -47.43
CA LYS A 846 -21.73 -5.08 -47.31
C LYS A 846 -21.88 -5.48 -45.84
N GLU A 847 -22.89 -6.29 -45.55
CA GLU A 847 -23.09 -6.85 -44.21
C GLU A 847 -22.20 -8.07 -44.00
N ILE A 848 -21.44 -8.08 -42.91
CA ILE A 848 -20.63 -9.21 -42.43
C ILE A 848 -21.08 -9.61 -41.02
N CYS A 849 -20.82 -10.85 -40.62
CA CYS A 849 -21.09 -11.34 -39.27
C CYS A 849 -19.79 -11.52 -38.50
N ARG A 850 -19.67 -10.84 -37.36
CA ARG A 850 -18.61 -11.04 -36.39
C ARG A 850 -19.12 -11.94 -35.26
N VAL A 851 -18.36 -12.97 -34.92
CA VAL A 851 -18.64 -13.87 -33.80
C VAL A 851 -17.49 -13.80 -32.82
N ASP A 852 -17.70 -13.19 -31.66
CA ASP A 852 -16.73 -13.19 -30.56
C ASP A 852 -16.96 -14.42 -29.68
N VAL A 853 -15.90 -15.18 -29.42
CA VAL A 853 -15.92 -16.45 -28.71
C VAL A 853 -15.01 -16.35 -27.49
N ALA A 854 -15.60 -16.42 -26.30
CA ALA A 854 -14.84 -16.47 -25.05
C ALA A 854 -14.36 -17.89 -24.76
N ARG A 855 -13.19 -18.04 -24.14
CA ARG A 855 -12.66 -19.33 -23.67
C ARG A 855 -13.68 -20.06 -22.79
N SER A 856 -13.82 -21.36 -23.00
CA SER A 856 -14.59 -22.26 -22.12
C SER A 856 -13.71 -22.83 -21.01
N SER A 857 -14.21 -22.85 -19.78
CA SER A 857 -13.58 -23.52 -18.63
C SER A 857 -13.75 -25.05 -18.65
N LEU A 858 -14.67 -25.56 -19.47
CA LEU A 858 -14.89 -26.99 -19.67
C LEU A 858 -14.49 -27.41 -21.09
N PRO A 859 -14.04 -28.65 -21.31
CA PRO A 859 -13.75 -29.18 -22.64
C PRO A 859 -15.01 -29.18 -23.51
N VAL A 860 -14.93 -28.57 -24.70
CA VAL A 860 -16.03 -28.51 -25.65
C VAL A 860 -15.79 -29.48 -26.79
N TRP A 861 -16.69 -30.45 -26.94
CA TRP A 861 -16.68 -31.39 -28.06
C TRP A 861 -17.66 -30.92 -29.13
N ALA A 862 -17.19 -30.86 -30.38
CA ALA A 862 -18.01 -30.43 -31.51
C ALA A 862 -18.58 -31.63 -32.28
N ARG A 863 -19.83 -31.50 -32.70
CA ARG A 863 -20.51 -32.39 -33.65
C ARG A 863 -20.51 -31.73 -35.03
N THR A 864 -19.95 -32.42 -36.02
CA THR A 864 -19.92 -31.99 -37.43
C THR A 864 -20.70 -32.98 -38.30
N SER A 865 -20.92 -32.66 -39.57
CA SER A 865 -21.62 -33.58 -40.49
C SER A 865 -20.91 -34.93 -40.70
N LYS A 866 -19.62 -35.04 -40.36
CA LYS A 866 -18.79 -36.25 -40.53
C LYS A 866 -18.53 -37.04 -39.24
N SER A 867 -18.66 -36.43 -38.07
CA SER A 867 -18.35 -37.08 -36.78
C SER A 867 -19.17 -36.47 -35.65
N GLU A 868 -19.62 -37.32 -34.73
CA GLU A 868 -20.47 -36.91 -33.61
C GLU A 868 -19.72 -36.29 -32.43
N ARG A 869 -18.40 -36.49 -32.34
CA ARG A 869 -17.59 -36.02 -31.22
C ARG A 869 -16.14 -35.79 -31.66
N VAL A 870 -15.76 -34.53 -31.83
CA VAL A 870 -14.41 -34.11 -32.24
C VAL A 870 -13.91 -32.98 -31.35
N PHE A 871 -12.66 -33.08 -30.87
CA PHE A 871 -12.01 -32.02 -30.11
C PHE A 871 -11.15 -31.16 -31.03
N TYR A 872 -11.54 -29.89 -31.19
CA TYR A 872 -10.79 -28.93 -31.98
C TYR A 872 -10.00 -28.00 -31.09
N VAL A 873 -8.76 -27.71 -31.48
CA VAL A 873 -7.89 -26.71 -30.84
C VAL A 873 -7.32 -25.77 -31.89
N ARG A 874 -7.15 -24.50 -31.53
CA ARG A 874 -6.45 -23.51 -32.35
C ARG A 874 -4.95 -23.62 -32.13
N MET A 875 -4.18 -23.75 -33.20
CA MET A 875 -2.72 -23.80 -33.18
C MET A 875 -2.20 -22.77 -34.19
N ASN A 876 -1.62 -21.68 -33.68
CA ASN A 876 -1.27 -20.48 -34.47
C ASN A 876 -2.51 -20.02 -35.28
N ASN A 877 -2.37 -19.83 -36.59
CA ASN A 877 -3.44 -19.41 -37.49
C ASN A 877 -4.31 -20.57 -38.03
N SER A 878 -4.29 -21.76 -37.42
CA SER A 878 -5.06 -22.90 -37.94
C SER A 878 -5.78 -23.68 -36.85
N THR A 879 -7.04 -24.03 -37.09
CA THR A 879 -7.78 -24.92 -36.19
C THR A 879 -7.58 -26.38 -36.62
N ARG A 880 -7.17 -27.25 -35.70
CA ARG A 880 -6.85 -28.66 -35.95
C ARG A 880 -7.62 -29.59 -35.03
N VAL A 881 -7.78 -30.84 -35.45
CA VAL A 881 -8.32 -31.90 -34.59
C VAL A 881 -7.19 -32.37 -33.68
N LEU A 882 -7.45 -32.42 -32.38
CA LEU A 882 -6.52 -33.05 -31.44
C LEU A 882 -6.88 -34.55 -31.35
N PRO A 883 -5.91 -35.47 -31.53
CA PRO A 883 -6.17 -36.90 -31.40
C PRO A 883 -6.63 -37.27 -29.99
N ASP A 884 -7.57 -38.21 -29.84
CA ASP A 884 -8.16 -38.58 -28.55
C ASP A 884 -7.13 -38.94 -27.47
N GLY A 885 -5.99 -39.55 -27.86
CA GLY A 885 -4.90 -39.89 -26.93
C GLY A 885 -4.10 -38.70 -26.40
N GLU A 886 -4.18 -37.54 -27.04
CA GLU A 886 -3.50 -36.30 -26.62
C GLU A 886 -4.45 -35.34 -25.87
N VAL A 887 -5.77 -35.53 -25.99
CA VAL A 887 -6.78 -34.66 -25.35
C VAL A 887 -6.63 -34.64 -23.84
N ASP A 888 -6.43 -35.78 -23.18
CA ASP A 888 -6.30 -35.82 -21.72
C ASP A 888 -5.03 -35.14 -21.22
N SER A 889 -3.92 -35.23 -21.98
CA SER A 889 -2.70 -34.49 -21.67
C SER A 889 -2.93 -32.99 -21.81
N TYR A 890 -3.53 -32.59 -22.94
CA TYR A 890 -3.86 -31.19 -23.20
C TYR A 890 -4.79 -30.60 -22.15
N LEU A 891 -5.78 -31.36 -21.67
CA LEU A 891 -6.69 -30.89 -20.63
C LEU A 891 -6.03 -30.79 -19.25
N ARG A 892 -5.09 -31.67 -18.90
CA ARG A 892 -4.31 -31.56 -17.66
C ARG A 892 -3.42 -30.33 -17.65
N ASP A 893 -2.77 -30.02 -18.77
CA ASP A 893 -1.93 -28.83 -18.89
C ASP A 893 -2.78 -27.54 -18.92
N ARG A 894 -3.97 -27.60 -19.50
CA ARG A 894 -4.89 -26.46 -19.65
C ARG A 894 -5.70 -26.14 -18.39
N CYS A 895 -6.03 -27.15 -17.60
CA CYS A 895 -6.81 -27.07 -16.37
C CYS A 895 -6.13 -27.92 -15.29
N PRO A 896 -4.99 -27.47 -14.74
CA PRO A 896 -4.40 -28.12 -13.57
C PRO A 896 -5.41 -28.06 -12.42
N ALA A 897 -5.66 -29.23 -11.82
CA ALA A 897 -6.67 -29.46 -10.79
C ALA A 897 -6.38 -28.73 -9.49
#